data_AF-A0AAQ4P317-F1
#
_entry.id   AF-A0AAQ4P317-F1
#
_cell.length_a   1.000
_cell.length_b   1.000
_cell.length_c   1.000
_cell.angle_alpha   90.00
_cell.angle_beta   90.00
_cell.angle_gamma   90.00
#
_symmetry.space_group_name_H-M   'P 1'
#
loop_
_entity.id
_entity.type
_entity.pdbx_description
1 polymer ?
#
loop_
_entity_poly.entity_id
_entity_poly.type
_entity_poly.pdbx_seq_one_letter_code
_entity_poly.pdbx_strand_id
1 'polypeptide(L)'
;MYSHGSESLINQAREIQEPELQRFHSRLVKLLQGKELGHEAVDSLQRLHIILSATKYTRTLPPELQGSLQSLLASPAEQFQVLSSAVLRETLPLSGQEGNYTQENFIQLNNHAAALVLSQAGSRADLSSLCAQLLRSLESRQSDGPAASLTHTLPILNTVLTHSPDCLTEDHVTLMSKKLVDWLRYASITQGGGAPSGGFFTGTRSRQPVPIAELDGTVSGDFFTVLCVGQSFTEDQWMNVYSFSMLRHWLITYRSVSNGNTTADTDDRSEVDGSVVSMVSATSSSSRLLPPKERLREKAFQYCQRLIEQSDRKAHKKTDTDLQKACLVEAVCILDSVCGEDAALVFRAFPCIKALFGRLSSDLSFARVLLPIAQFYLNHGEMAAVDCESVWNLVFGRFPAELFDHQFLAHEFLRFIRLNLESLQLRVPQYSRSFPNLLKFLAWNSPAVVDDFVDLLPSLVTAGTAVELLHTLLDLPCLSATLVLQVRSTCLPISEPGGRGLLSLDAFRSQSFRGLFLFLLRGEAGSGDTIDRLSTLHEMLTETADWPRVVQCAQTVPVLLHIFFNTVIAIADQKLLAHLVQVMLERSSLLLNIPKYNKEIHRVFSRHLLLLCKLHPSLVVDQSHELLEFAGATANVYSKEEIYTHVVWVLGEYLSGSCDSRCSVMLITSCFETLEAVLFEITSSAPPPGADCPVPRVVTSLMSALAKLASRSHDLIPRVSLFLSKLRTVTRGGPVAWCSDEEDLVAIVTRGEELWSLLKAPGVAQSVLTPPQPVTTPQWHGDTNVAMPLQLRALTNLTHSQ
;
A
#
# COMPACT_ATOMS: atom_id res chain seq x y z
N MET A 1 -8.59 -13.52 22.18
CA MET A 1 -9.41 -14.66 22.61
C MET A 1 -9.81 -14.41 24.07
N TYR A 2 -11.11 -14.41 24.38
CA TYR A 2 -11.63 -14.13 25.72
C TYR A 2 -11.35 -15.31 26.68
N SER A 3 -11.22 -15.06 27.99
CA SER A 3 -11.07 -16.14 28.98
C SER A 3 -12.38 -16.92 29.16
N HIS A 4 -12.30 -18.18 29.62
CA HIS A 4 -13.49 -19.04 29.83
C HIS A 4 -14.58 -18.40 30.72
N GLY A 5 -14.21 -17.54 31.68
CA GLY A 5 -15.18 -16.83 32.53
C GLY A 5 -15.99 -15.77 31.76
N SER A 6 -15.33 -15.03 30.86
CA SER A 6 -15.99 -14.03 29.99
C SER A 6 -16.92 -14.67 28.95
N GLU A 7 -16.62 -15.88 28.49
CA GLU A 7 -17.47 -16.62 27.55
C GLU A 7 -18.82 -17.02 28.17
N SER A 8 -18.81 -17.38 29.47
CA SER A 8 -20.02 -17.69 30.25
C SER A 8 -20.96 -16.49 30.40
N LEU A 9 -20.43 -15.30 30.68
CA LEU A 9 -21.23 -14.07 30.83
C LEU A 9 -21.87 -13.61 29.52
N ILE A 10 -21.16 -13.76 28.40
CA ILE A 10 -21.68 -13.43 27.06
C ILE A 10 -22.81 -14.38 26.66
N ASN A 11 -22.69 -15.68 26.98
CA ASN A 11 -23.76 -16.64 26.73
C ASN A 11 -25.01 -16.34 27.58
N GLN A 12 -24.84 -16.04 28.87
CA GLN A 12 -25.94 -15.61 29.74
C GLN A 12 -26.63 -14.33 29.25
N ALA A 13 -25.86 -13.36 28.75
CA ALA A 13 -26.38 -12.13 28.17
C ALA A 13 -27.19 -12.35 26.89
N ARG A 14 -26.82 -13.34 26.07
CA ARG A 14 -27.54 -13.73 24.85
C ARG A 14 -28.84 -14.48 25.14
N GLU A 15 -28.85 -15.31 26.18
CA GLU A 15 -29.97 -16.19 26.55
C GLU A 15 -31.03 -15.53 27.44
N ILE A 16 -30.82 -14.28 27.88
CA ILE A 16 -31.78 -13.57 28.73
C ILE A 16 -33.15 -13.44 28.06
N GLN A 17 -34.21 -13.81 28.78
CA GLN A 17 -35.59 -13.74 28.28
C GLN A 17 -36.17 -12.32 28.44
N GLU A 18 -37.04 -11.93 27.51
CA GLU A 18 -37.72 -10.61 27.51
C GLU A 18 -38.41 -10.23 28.83
N PRO A 19 -39.17 -11.09 29.53
CA PRO A 19 -39.77 -10.74 30.82
C PRO A 19 -38.75 -10.52 31.94
N GLU A 20 -37.60 -11.19 31.88
CA GLU A 20 -36.51 -11.00 32.83
C GLU A 20 -35.78 -9.67 32.59
N LEU A 21 -35.60 -9.33 31.31
CA LEU A 21 -35.04 -8.05 30.88
C LEU A 21 -35.92 -6.86 31.29
N GLN A 22 -37.26 -6.97 31.15
CA GLN A 22 -38.19 -5.92 31.59
C GLN A 22 -38.18 -5.73 33.12
N ARG A 23 -38.08 -6.81 33.89
CA ARG A 23 -37.88 -6.74 35.36
C ARG A 23 -36.53 -6.10 35.71
N PHE A 24 -35.50 -6.37 34.93
CA PHE A 24 -34.19 -5.75 35.10
C PHE A 24 -34.22 -4.25 34.81
N HIS A 25 -34.83 -3.82 33.69
CA HIS A 25 -35.01 -2.39 33.35
C HIS A 25 -35.75 -1.63 34.45
N SER A 26 -36.89 -2.16 34.94
CA SER A 26 -37.68 -1.50 35.98
C SER A 26 -36.95 -1.39 37.34
N ARG A 27 -36.09 -2.36 37.68
CA ARG A 27 -35.20 -2.25 38.84
C ARG A 27 -34.14 -1.18 38.65
N LEU A 28 -33.52 -1.14 37.48
CA LEU A 28 -32.50 -0.15 37.15
C LEU A 28 -33.05 1.28 37.17
N VAL A 29 -34.24 1.53 36.61
CA VAL A 29 -34.90 2.85 36.68
C VAL A 29 -35.05 3.31 38.14
N LYS A 30 -35.50 2.43 39.04
CA LYS A 30 -35.63 2.75 40.48
C LYS A 30 -34.29 3.04 41.15
N LEU A 31 -33.24 2.31 40.77
CA LEU A 31 -31.88 2.53 41.27
C LEU A 31 -31.31 3.86 40.80
N LEU A 32 -31.54 4.24 39.53
CA LEU A 32 -31.06 5.50 38.96
C LEU A 32 -31.82 6.74 39.45
N GLN A 33 -33.05 6.57 39.95
CA GLN A 33 -33.85 7.63 40.58
C GLN A 33 -33.52 7.85 42.07
N GLY A 34 -32.65 7.03 42.65
CA GLY A 34 -32.19 7.18 44.04
C GLY A 34 -31.33 8.44 44.26
N LYS A 35 -31.34 8.98 45.48
CA LYS A 35 -30.55 10.19 45.84
C LYS A 35 -29.03 9.95 45.86
N GLU A 36 -28.58 8.70 46.03
CA GLU A 36 -27.16 8.32 46.06
C GLU A 36 -26.91 7.16 45.09
N LEU A 37 -26.13 7.43 44.04
CA LEU A 37 -25.76 6.42 43.04
C LEU A 37 -24.54 5.63 43.55
N GLY A 38 -24.76 4.40 44.01
CA GLY A 38 -23.72 3.52 44.54
C GLY A 38 -23.12 2.55 43.51
N HIS A 39 -22.24 1.66 43.98
CA HIS A 39 -21.59 0.61 43.17
C HIS A 39 -22.59 -0.33 42.48
N GLU A 40 -23.77 -0.55 43.06
CA GLU A 40 -24.84 -1.37 42.48
C GLU A 40 -25.41 -0.78 41.18
N ALA A 41 -25.48 0.55 41.07
CA ALA A 41 -25.90 1.23 39.84
C ALA A 41 -24.87 1.07 38.73
N VAL A 42 -23.57 1.14 39.06
CA VAL A 42 -22.46 0.91 38.13
C VAL A 42 -22.49 -0.52 37.58
N ASP A 43 -22.57 -1.52 38.46
CA ASP A 43 -22.62 -2.94 38.08
C ASP A 43 -23.82 -3.25 37.18
N SER A 44 -24.99 -2.67 37.51
CA SER A 44 -26.19 -2.81 36.71
C SER A 44 -26.07 -2.14 35.33
N LEU A 45 -25.42 -0.98 35.21
CA LEU A 45 -25.15 -0.34 33.93
C LEU A 45 -24.14 -1.11 33.07
N GLN A 46 -23.09 -1.67 33.69
CA GLN A 46 -22.13 -2.55 33.00
C GLN A 46 -22.82 -3.81 32.46
N ARG A 47 -23.66 -4.43 33.28
CA ARG A 47 -24.45 -5.60 32.88
C ARG A 47 -25.42 -5.28 31.76
N LEU A 48 -26.08 -4.12 31.80
CA LEU A 48 -26.95 -3.64 30.71
C LEU A 48 -26.17 -3.46 29.41
N HIS A 49 -24.99 -2.83 29.45
CA HIS A 49 -24.15 -2.66 28.27
C HIS A 49 -23.72 -3.99 27.65
N ILE A 50 -23.36 -4.99 28.46
CA ILE A 50 -23.03 -6.35 27.99
C ILE A 50 -24.26 -7.02 27.35
N ILE A 51 -25.44 -6.89 27.97
CA ILE A 51 -26.68 -7.46 27.44
C ILE A 51 -27.01 -6.88 26.06
N LEU A 52 -26.81 -5.58 25.84
CA LEU A 52 -27.08 -4.93 24.56
C LEU A 52 -26.01 -5.32 23.52
N SER A 53 -24.73 -5.18 23.85
CA SER A 53 -23.61 -5.44 22.91
C SER A 53 -23.45 -6.92 22.52
N ALA A 54 -23.85 -7.87 23.38
CA ALA A 54 -23.69 -9.30 23.09
C ALA A 54 -24.73 -9.86 22.09
N THR A 55 -25.76 -9.08 21.75
CA THR A 55 -26.91 -9.52 20.95
C THR A 55 -26.80 -9.07 19.49
N LYS A 56 -27.22 -9.94 18.56
CA LYS A 56 -27.18 -9.66 17.10
C LYS A 56 -28.25 -8.69 16.62
N TYR A 57 -29.26 -8.38 17.44
CA TYR A 57 -30.41 -7.56 17.09
C TYR A 57 -30.47 -6.33 18.01
N THR A 58 -30.69 -5.15 17.44
CA THR A 58 -30.86 -3.91 18.19
C THR A 58 -32.08 -4.02 19.10
N ARG A 59 -31.88 -3.88 20.42
CA ARG A 59 -32.97 -3.89 21.42
C ARG A 59 -33.32 -2.45 21.79
N THR A 60 -34.62 -2.15 21.90
CA THR A 60 -35.11 -0.83 22.30
C THR A 60 -35.14 -0.70 23.82
N LEU A 61 -34.65 0.43 24.35
CA LEU A 61 -34.75 0.75 25.77
C LEU A 61 -36.13 1.36 26.10
N PRO A 62 -36.68 1.10 27.31
CA PRO A 62 -37.84 1.83 27.80
C PRO A 62 -37.56 3.35 27.90
N PRO A 63 -38.53 4.22 27.58
CA PRO A 63 -38.32 5.67 27.52
C PRO A 63 -37.93 6.27 28.88
N GLU A 64 -38.45 5.71 29.99
CA GLU A 64 -38.09 6.13 31.36
C GLU A 64 -36.61 5.86 31.69
N LEU A 65 -36.10 4.71 31.23
CA LEU A 65 -34.69 4.33 31.40
C LEU A 65 -33.80 5.20 30.52
N GLN A 66 -34.22 5.46 29.28
CA GLN A 66 -33.53 6.36 28.37
C GLN A 66 -33.41 7.78 28.95
N GLY A 67 -34.50 8.35 29.48
CA GLY A 67 -34.49 9.67 30.13
C GLY A 67 -33.58 9.72 31.37
N SER A 68 -33.57 8.65 32.16
CA SER A 68 -32.67 8.52 33.32
C SER A 68 -31.21 8.48 32.89
N LEU A 69 -30.87 7.69 31.86
CA LEU A 69 -29.51 7.62 31.30
C LEU A 69 -29.04 8.95 30.70
N GLN A 70 -29.93 9.70 30.05
CA GLN A 70 -29.61 11.04 29.53
C GLN A 70 -29.29 12.02 30.65
N SER A 71 -30.02 11.99 31.77
CA SER A 71 -29.74 12.85 32.92
C SER A 71 -28.37 12.55 33.56
N LEU A 72 -27.93 11.29 33.51
CA LEU A 72 -26.64 10.85 34.02
C LEU A 72 -25.44 11.33 33.18
N LEU A 73 -25.68 11.77 31.94
CA LEU A 73 -24.63 12.39 31.13
C LEU A 73 -24.13 13.71 31.73
N ALA A 74 -24.94 14.39 32.55
CA ALA A 74 -24.58 15.59 33.28
C ALA A 74 -24.13 15.31 34.75
N SER A 75 -23.95 14.04 35.12
CA SER A 75 -23.50 13.66 36.46
C SER A 75 -22.07 14.14 36.73
N PRO A 76 -21.69 14.55 37.95
CA PRO A 76 -20.31 14.93 38.28
C PRO A 76 -19.32 13.75 38.27
N ALA A 77 -19.81 12.50 38.25
CA ALA A 77 -18.98 11.30 38.27
C ALA A 77 -18.81 10.71 36.85
N GLU A 78 -17.56 10.71 36.36
CA GLU A 78 -17.18 10.28 35.00
C GLU A 78 -17.63 8.84 34.67
N GLN A 79 -17.57 7.93 35.64
CA GLN A 79 -17.96 6.53 35.44
C GLN A 79 -19.42 6.38 34.98
N PHE A 80 -20.34 7.21 35.49
CA PHE A 80 -21.74 7.18 35.07
C PHE A 80 -21.94 7.83 33.70
N GLN A 81 -21.15 8.85 33.36
CA GLN A 81 -21.16 9.45 32.02
C GLN A 81 -20.73 8.44 30.95
N VAL A 82 -19.62 7.72 31.21
CA VAL A 82 -19.05 6.69 30.31
C VAL A 82 -20.07 5.57 30.06
N LEU A 83 -20.58 4.97 31.14
CA LEU A 83 -21.48 3.81 31.03
C LEU A 83 -22.83 4.20 30.41
N SER A 84 -23.39 5.34 30.78
CA SER A 84 -24.66 5.81 30.20
C SER A 84 -24.51 6.12 28.71
N SER A 85 -23.40 6.76 28.32
CA SER A 85 -23.09 6.96 26.90
C SER A 85 -22.89 5.64 26.15
N ALA A 86 -22.22 4.64 26.74
CA ALA A 86 -21.95 3.37 26.08
C ALA A 86 -23.26 2.58 25.85
N VAL A 87 -24.15 2.57 26.84
CA VAL A 87 -25.49 1.96 26.74
C VAL A 87 -26.33 2.63 25.65
N LEU A 88 -26.37 3.97 25.61
CA LEU A 88 -27.19 4.70 24.64
C LEU A 88 -26.71 4.51 23.20
N ARG A 89 -25.40 4.35 22.95
CA ARG A 89 -24.85 4.10 21.60
C ARG A 89 -25.31 2.78 20.99
N GLU A 90 -25.45 1.73 21.80
CA GLU A 90 -25.90 0.40 21.33
C GLU A 90 -27.38 0.38 20.92
N THR A 91 -28.11 1.47 21.15
CA THR A 91 -29.58 1.56 20.97
C THR A 91 -29.99 2.51 19.84
N LEU A 92 -29.05 2.87 18.95
CA LEU A 92 -29.28 3.76 17.80
C LEU A 92 -29.75 2.99 16.54
N PRO A 93 -30.64 3.56 15.71
CA PRO A 93 -31.35 4.84 15.87
C PRO A 93 -32.53 4.73 16.84
N LEU A 94 -32.77 5.77 17.62
CA LEU A 94 -33.87 5.82 18.58
C LEU A 94 -35.20 5.78 17.83
N SER A 95 -36.04 4.81 18.17
CA SER A 95 -37.32 4.58 17.49
C SER A 95 -38.24 5.80 17.56
N GLY A 96 -38.49 6.43 16.42
CA GLY A 96 -39.77 7.08 16.09
C GLY A 96 -40.15 8.38 16.81
N GLN A 97 -39.30 8.95 17.65
CA GLN A 97 -39.43 10.37 18.01
C GLN A 97 -38.37 11.14 17.24
N GLU A 98 -38.81 11.98 16.30
CA GLU A 98 -38.14 13.23 15.95
C GLU A 98 -37.99 14.04 17.25
N GLY A 99 -37.04 13.62 18.08
CA GLY A 99 -36.66 14.36 19.26
C GLY A 99 -36.06 15.63 18.74
N ASN A 100 -36.85 16.71 18.75
CA ASN A 100 -36.31 18.03 19.00
C ASN A 100 -35.54 17.94 20.32
N TYR A 101 -34.28 17.49 20.24
CA TYR A 101 -33.32 17.63 21.31
C TYR A 101 -33.25 19.12 21.54
N THR A 102 -33.95 19.61 22.57
CA THR A 102 -33.87 21.01 22.95
C THR A 102 -32.40 21.29 23.20
N GLN A 103 -31.86 22.01 22.23
CA GLN A 103 -30.53 22.57 22.07
C GLN A 103 -29.98 23.29 23.31
N GLU A 104 -30.76 23.37 24.40
CA GLU A 104 -30.50 24.07 25.64
C GLU A 104 -30.03 23.15 26.79
N ASN A 105 -30.21 21.82 26.72
CA ASN A 105 -29.85 20.93 27.85
C ASN A 105 -28.38 20.45 27.84
N PHE A 106 -27.63 20.71 26.77
CA PHE A 106 -26.22 20.29 26.64
C PHE A 106 -25.23 21.44 26.91
N ILE A 107 -25.54 22.31 27.87
CA ILE A 107 -24.65 23.41 28.29
C ILE A 107 -23.28 22.89 28.79
N GLN A 108 -23.17 21.59 29.12
CA GLN A 108 -21.95 20.91 29.55
C GLN A 108 -21.65 19.69 28.67
N LEU A 109 -21.25 19.91 27.41
CA LEU A 109 -20.79 18.84 26.52
C LEU A 109 -19.45 18.25 27.00
N ASN A 110 -19.51 17.11 27.70
CA ASN A 110 -18.34 16.25 27.92
C ASN A 110 -18.06 15.36 26.69
N ASN A 111 -16.87 14.76 26.62
CA ASN A 111 -16.45 13.86 25.52
C ASN A 111 -17.48 12.75 25.21
N HIS A 112 -18.12 12.18 26.24
CA HIS A 112 -19.01 11.04 26.11
C HIS A 112 -20.38 11.44 25.54
N ALA A 113 -20.95 12.54 26.02
CA ALA A 113 -22.18 13.12 25.50
C ALA A 113 -22.00 13.59 24.05
N ALA A 114 -20.85 14.16 23.72
CA ALA A 114 -20.57 14.60 22.36
C ALA A 114 -20.50 13.46 21.34
N ALA A 115 -19.78 12.38 21.67
CA ALA A 115 -19.72 11.20 20.80
C ALA A 115 -21.11 10.58 20.59
N LEU A 116 -21.99 10.63 21.59
CA LEU A 116 -23.38 10.21 21.46
C LEU A 116 -24.17 11.13 20.52
N VAL A 117 -24.08 12.45 20.69
CA VAL A 117 -24.75 13.43 19.81
C VAL A 117 -24.26 13.31 18.36
N LEU A 118 -22.96 13.09 18.14
CA LEU A 118 -22.43 12.83 16.80
C LEU A 118 -23.00 11.57 16.17
N SER A 119 -23.12 10.47 16.94
CA SER A 119 -23.73 9.23 16.45
C SER A 119 -25.24 9.32 16.19
N GLN A 120 -25.89 10.38 16.67
CA GLN A 120 -27.32 10.66 16.50
C GLN A 120 -27.62 11.60 15.33
N ALA A 121 -26.62 12.23 14.72
CA ALA A 121 -26.84 13.16 13.62
C ALA A 121 -27.38 12.43 12.38
N GLY A 122 -28.65 12.70 12.05
CA GLY A 122 -29.34 12.09 10.90
C GLY A 122 -29.17 12.88 9.60
N SER A 123 -28.80 14.16 9.68
CA SER A 123 -28.63 15.03 8.52
C SER A 123 -27.44 16.00 8.65
N ARG A 124 -27.00 16.57 7.52
CA ARG A 124 -25.97 17.63 7.49
C ARG A 124 -26.41 18.92 8.19
N ALA A 125 -27.73 19.17 8.24
CA ALA A 125 -28.29 20.33 8.94
C ALA A 125 -28.12 20.22 10.46
N ASP A 126 -28.31 19.01 11.00
CA ASP A 126 -28.12 18.73 12.43
C ASP A 126 -26.67 18.97 12.85
N LEU A 127 -25.71 18.51 12.04
CA LEU A 127 -24.27 18.74 12.26
C LEU A 127 -23.90 20.23 12.21
N SER A 128 -24.45 20.97 11.24
CA SER A 128 -24.21 22.41 11.11
C SER A 128 -24.76 23.18 12.32
N SER A 129 -25.92 22.78 12.83
CA SER A 129 -26.53 23.35 14.03
C SER A 129 -25.68 23.08 15.28
N LEU A 130 -25.17 21.85 15.43
CA LEU A 130 -24.28 21.46 16.53
C LEU A 130 -22.96 22.25 16.49
N CYS A 131 -22.37 22.40 15.30
CA CYS A 131 -21.17 23.22 15.12
C CYS A 131 -21.42 24.68 15.53
N ALA A 132 -22.53 25.28 15.11
CA ALA A 132 -22.86 26.65 15.51
C ALA A 132 -23.04 26.80 17.04
N GLN A 133 -23.50 25.76 17.74
CA GLN A 133 -23.58 25.75 19.20
C GLN A 133 -22.21 25.64 19.88
N LEU A 134 -21.37 24.71 19.40
CA LEU A 134 -20.00 24.54 19.90
C LEU A 134 -19.16 25.80 19.67
N LEU A 135 -19.41 26.53 18.57
CA LEU A 135 -18.72 27.80 18.31
C LEU A 135 -19.24 28.92 19.22
N ARG A 136 -20.56 28.99 19.47
CA ARG A 136 -21.14 29.96 20.41
C ARG A 136 -20.62 29.78 21.84
N SER A 137 -20.40 28.55 22.32
CA SER A 137 -19.83 28.32 23.65
C SER A 137 -18.38 28.81 23.77
N LEU A 138 -17.63 28.86 22.66
CA LEU A 138 -16.27 29.43 22.63
C LEU A 138 -16.25 30.97 22.62
N GLU A 139 -17.38 31.62 22.31
CA GLU A 139 -17.52 33.08 22.30
C GLU A 139 -17.90 33.66 23.67
N SER A 140 -18.66 32.93 24.49
CA SER A 140 -19.14 33.44 25.78
C SER A 140 -17.97 33.84 26.69
N ARG A 141 -17.91 35.12 27.06
CA ARG A 141 -16.97 35.61 28.06
C ARG A 141 -17.31 34.97 29.41
N GLN A 142 -16.31 34.40 30.07
CA GLN A 142 -16.43 33.87 31.44
C GLN A 142 -17.02 34.95 32.35
N SER A 143 -18.32 34.85 32.66
CA SER A 143 -18.98 35.62 33.72
C SER A 143 -19.76 34.66 34.61
N ASP A 144 -19.34 34.58 35.87
CA ASP A 144 -20.03 34.03 37.05
C ASP A 144 -20.88 32.75 36.84
N GLY A 145 -20.18 31.62 36.73
CA GLY A 145 -20.74 30.27 36.86
C GLY A 145 -19.61 29.24 37.02
N PRO A 146 -19.87 28.01 37.52
CA PRO A 146 -18.85 26.95 37.56
C PRO A 146 -18.35 26.72 36.13
N ALA A 147 -17.03 26.89 35.93
CA ALA A 147 -16.40 26.92 34.61
C ALA A 147 -16.77 25.67 33.80
N ALA A 148 -17.55 25.84 32.73
CA ALA A 148 -17.79 24.78 31.76
C ALA A 148 -16.45 24.50 31.05
N SER A 149 -15.93 23.29 31.20
CA SER A 149 -14.66 22.87 30.60
C SER A 149 -14.78 22.87 29.07
N LEU A 150 -14.13 23.82 28.39
CA LEU A 150 -14.11 23.92 26.92
C LEU A 150 -13.19 22.87 26.28
N THR A 151 -12.42 22.15 27.10
CA THR A 151 -11.38 21.15 26.75
C THR A 151 -11.79 20.18 25.64
N HIS A 152 -13.07 19.81 25.56
CA HIS A 152 -13.54 18.79 24.61
C HIS A 152 -14.08 19.36 23.29
N THR A 153 -14.32 20.67 23.22
CA THR A 153 -14.99 21.32 22.09
C THR A 153 -14.22 21.17 20.78
N LEU A 154 -12.90 21.36 20.79
CA LEU A 154 -12.07 21.27 19.58
C LEU A 154 -11.94 19.84 19.04
N PRO A 155 -11.66 18.79 19.85
CA PRO A 155 -11.70 17.41 19.37
C PRO A 155 -13.02 17.00 18.71
N ILE A 156 -14.14 17.43 19.29
CA ILE A 156 -15.48 17.16 18.75
C ILE A 156 -15.64 17.86 17.39
N LEU A 157 -15.29 19.15 17.33
CA LEU A 157 -15.35 19.92 16.09
C LEU A 157 -14.48 19.27 15.00
N ASN A 158 -13.25 18.88 15.32
CA ASN A 158 -12.35 18.18 14.40
C ASN A 158 -12.96 16.88 13.84
N THR A 159 -13.66 16.13 14.70
CA THR A 159 -14.35 14.90 14.31
C THR A 159 -15.48 15.20 13.33
N VAL A 160 -16.27 16.27 13.56
CA VAL A 160 -17.31 16.70 12.61
C VAL A 160 -16.69 17.08 11.27
N LEU A 161 -15.62 17.88 11.29
CA LEU A 161 -14.95 18.36 10.08
C LEU A 161 -14.39 17.24 9.21
N THR A 162 -13.89 16.17 9.85
CA THR A 162 -13.38 14.99 9.14
C THR A 162 -14.47 14.31 8.30
N HIS A 163 -15.73 14.37 8.74
CA HIS A 163 -16.86 13.72 8.06
C HIS A 163 -17.68 14.68 7.19
N SER A 164 -17.75 15.96 7.54
CA SER A 164 -18.55 16.98 6.87
C SER A 164 -17.87 18.35 6.95
N PRO A 165 -16.85 18.63 6.12
CA PRO A 165 -16.11 19.89 6.14
C PRO A 165 -16.98 21.10 5.77
N ASP A 166 -18.01 20.91 4.94
CA ASP A 166 -18.91 21.99 4.47
C ASP A 166 -19.91 22.50 5.53
N CYS A 167 -19.82 22.02 6.79
CA CYS A 167 -20.78 22.36 7.85
C CYS A 167 -20.55 23.76 8.45
N LEU A 168 -19.39 24.37 8.22
CA LEU A 168 -19.05 25.70 8.75
C LEU A 168 -19.25 26.79 7.69
N THR A 169 -19.78 27.93 8.12
CA THR A 169 -19.85 29.15 7.30
C THR A 169 -18.50 29.88 7.30
N GLU A 170 -18.26 30.79 6.35
CA GLU A 170 -17.04 31.61 6.34
C GLU A 170 -16.85 32.43 7.63
N ASP A 171 -17.94 32.88 8.26
CA ASP A 171 -17.88 33.58 9.55
C ASP A 171 -17.39 32.64 10.67
N HIS A 172 -17.89 31.40 10.70
CA HIS A 172 -17.44 30.37 11.63
C HIS A 172 -15.95 30.04 11.45
N VAL A 173 -15.49 29.93 10.20
CA VAL A 173 -14.07 29.68 9.87
C VAL A 173 -13.19 30.85 10.30
N THR A 174 -13.66 32.09 10.09
CA THR A 174 -12.95 33.31 10.47
C THR A 174 -12.83 33.44 11.99
N LEU A 175 -13.91 33.20 12.72
CA LEU A 175 -13.94 33.17 14.18
C LEU A 175 -12.96 32.14 14.75
N MET A 176 -13.03 30.91 14.26
CA MET A 176 -12.19 29.83 14.74
C MET A 176 -10.71 30.10 14.41
N SER A 177 -10.40 30.62 13.22
CA SER A 177 -9.03 30.99 12.85
C SER A 177 -8.44 32.02 13.81
N LYS A 178 -9.25 32.99 14.25
CA LYS A 178 -8.84 33.97 15.27
C LYS A 178 -8.58 33.31 16.64
N LYS A 179 -9.46 32.41 17.08
CA LYS A 179 -9.31 31.68 18.35
C LYS A 179 -8.08 30.77 18.36
N LEU A 180 -7.84 30.04 17.27
CA LEU A 180 -6.64 29.22 17.09
C LEU A 180 -5.37 30.06 17.18
N VAL A 181 -5.34 31.24 16.54
CA VAL A 181 -4.22 32.20 16.69
C VAL A 181 -4.01 32.59 18.16
N ASP A 182 -5.09 32.90 18.86
CA ASP A 182 -5.01 33.35 20.24
C ASP A 182 -4.46 32.24 21.16
N TRP A 183 -4.94 31.01 21.02
CA TRP A 183 -4.44 29.87 21.79
C TRP A 183 -3.02 29.47 21.44
N LEU A 184 -2.64 29.46 20.16
CA LEU A 184 -1.28 29.11 19.74
C LEU A 184 -0.23 30.12 20.21
N ARG A 185 -0.57 31.41 20.30
CA ARG A 185 0.41 32.47 20.59
C ARG A 185 0.36 33.02 22.02
N TYR A 186 -0.81 33.05 22.65
CA TYR A 186 -1.03 33.77 23.89
C TYR A 186 -1.50 32.88 25.05
N ALA A 187 -1.37 31.56 24.93
CA ALA A 187 -1.54 30.65 26.07
C ALA A 187 -0.54 30.99 27.19
N SER A 188 -1.01 30.84 28.42
CA SER A 188 -0.30 31.20 29.64
C SER A 188 0.95 30.34 29.84
N ILE A 189 1.98 30.97 30.42
CA ILE A 189 3.30 30.37 30.69
C ILE A 189 3.50 30.00 32.17
N THR A 190 2.41 30.07 32.94
CA THR A 190 2.37 29.72 34.37
C THR A 190 1.50 28.49 34.57
N GLN A 191 1.92 27.58 35.43
CA GLN A 191 1.16 26.38 35.74
C GLN A 191 -0.19 26.73 36.38
N GLY A 192 -1.18 25.87 36.16
CA GLY A 192 -2.47 25.95 36.84
C GLY A 192 -2.29 25.91 38.36
N GLY A 193 -3.19 26.57 39.09
CA GLY A 193 -3.20 26.51 40.55
C GLY A 193 -3.36 25.06 41.00
N GLY A 194 -2.31 24.46 41.57
CA GLY A 194 -2.38 23.12 42.10
C GLY A 194 -3.44 23.01 43.21
N ALA A 195 -4.11 21.86 43.29
CA ALA A 195 -4.93 21.53 44.45
C ALA A 195 -4.09 21.74 45.73
N PRO A 196 -4.64 22.34 46.79
CA PRO A 196 -3.87 22.58 48.01
C PRO A 196 -3.38 21.24 48.55
N SER A 197 -2.07 21.00 48.50
CA SER A 197 -1.46 19.86 49.17
C SER A 197 -1.77 19.99 50.67
N GLY A 198 -2.55 19.07 51.22
CA GLY A 198 -2.98 19.04 52.62
C GLY A 198 -1.82 18.82 53.59
N GLY A 199 -0.99 19.84 53.77
CA GLY A 199 0.03 19.92 54.81
C GLY A 199 -0.48 20.76 55.97
N PHE A 200 -0.57 20.16 57.15
CA PHE A 200 -1.15 20.74 58.38
C PHE A 200 -0.45 21.99 58.94
N PHE A 201 0.65 22.46 58.32
CA PHE A 201 1.39 23.65 58.75
C PHE A 201 1.99 24.42 57.56
N THR A 202 1.21 25.21 56.82
CA THR A 202 1.73 26.37 56.07
C THR A 202 0.67 27.47 56.00
N GLY A 203 1.02 28.66 56.48
CA GLY A 203 0.16 29.84 56.38
C GLY A 203 -0.10 30.26 54.93
N THR A 204 -1.23 30.94 54.74
CA THR A 204 -1.72 31.56 53.50
C THR A 204 -0.78 32.67 53.00
N ARG A 205 0.36 32.29 52.42
CA ARG A 205 1.03 33.12 51.41
C ARG A 205 0.71 32.50 50.07
N SER A 206 0.02 33.26 49.22
CA SER A 206 -0.19 32.93 47.80
C SER A 206 1.19 32.65 47.18
N ARG A 207 1.56 31.37 47.04
CA ARG A 207 2.75 30.97 46.29
C ARG A 207 2.59 31.53 44.88
N GLN A 208 3.60 32.26 44.40
CA GLN A 208 3.58 32.75 43.02
C GLN A 208 3.36 31.57 42.07
N PRO A 209 2.58 31.73 40.99
CA PRO A 209 2.34 30.67 40.02
C PRO A 209 3.68 30.14 39.51
N VAL A 210 3.89 28.83 39.62
CA VAL A 210 5.14 28.21 39.16
C VAL A 210 5.19 28.34 37.65
N PRO A 211 6.30 28.82 37.06
CA PRO A 211 6.39 28.89 35.60
C PRO A 211 6.40 27.47 35.00
N ILE A 212 6.00 27.37 33.74
CA ILE A 212 6.07 26.12 32.99
C ILE A 212 7.52 25.88 32.58
N ALA A 213 7.92 24.61 32.55
CA ALA A 213 9.26 24.20 32.16
C ALA A 213 9.30 23.73 30.69
N GLU A 214 10.49 23.71 30.11
CA GLU A 214 10.83 23.01 28.88
C GLU A 214 11.08 21.50 29.17
N LEU A 215 11.25 20.67 28.15
CA LEU A 215 11.49 19.23 28.28
C LEU A 215 12.75 18.87 29.10
N ASP A 216 13.74 19.77 29.12
CA ASP A 216 14.98 19.67 29.91
C ASP A 216 14.85 20.27 31.32
N GLY A 217 13.63 20.62 31.75
CA GLY A 217 13.36 21.15 33.09
C GLY A 217 13.75 22.62 33.29
N THR A 218 14.32 23.29 32.28
CA THR A 218 14.57 24.74 32.35
C THR A 218 13.26 25.52 32.25
N VAL A 219 13.23 26.76 32.77
CA VAL A 219 12.03 27.60 32.69
C VAL A 219 11.77 28.01 31.23
N SER A 220 10.52 27.91 30.76
CA SER A 220 10.17 28.32 29.41
C SER A 220 10.28 29.84 29.25
N GLY A 221 10.97 30.28 28.19
CA GLY A 221 11.35 31.68 27.98
C GLY A 221 10.56 32.43 26.91
N ASP A 222 9.65 31.77 26.19
CA ASP A 222 8.83 32.39 25.12
C ASP A 222 7.34 32.10 25.35
N PHE A 223 6.58 31.67 24.33
CA PHE A 223 5.17 31.28 24.46
C PHE A 223 5.02 29.77 24.71
N PHE A 224 3.89 29.39 25.31
CA PHE A 224 3.57 27.99 25.61
C PHE A 224 3.38 27.15 24.34
N THR A 225 3.89 25.93 24.37
CA THR A 225 3.70 24.92 23.32
C THR A 225 3.36 23.55 23.92
N VAL A 226 2.98 22.61 23.06
CA VAL A 226 2.73 21.21 23.42
C VAL A 226 3.95 20.47 24.01
N LEU A 227 5.18 21.01 23.83
CA LEU A 227 6.41 20.45 24.41
C LEU A 227 6.76 21.06 25.77
N CYS A 228 5.94 21.96 26.29
CA CYS A 228 6.11 22.51 27.63
C CYS A 228 5.62 21.52 28.70
N VAL A 229 6.31 21.49 29.85
CA VAL A 229 6.08 20.54 30.96
C VAL A 229 5.59 21.28 32.20
N GLY A 230 4.45 20.86 32.74
CA GLY A 230 3.87 21.39 33.98
C GLY A 230 3.15 20.31 34.79
N GLN A 231 2.91 20.56 36.08
CA GLN A 231 2.17 19.62 36.93
C GLN A 231 0.66 19.68 36.67
N SER A 232 0.14 20.84 36.31
CA SER A 232 -1.25 21.03 35.91
C SER A 232 -1.32 22.12 34.84
N PHE A 233 -2.14 21.85 33.81
CA PHE A 233 -2.37 22.80 32.73
C PHE A 233 -3.65 23.60 32.95
N THR A 234 -3.59 24.89 32.63
CA THR A 234 -4.76 25.75 32.57
C THR A 234 -5.61 25.43 31.33
N GLU A 235 -6.84 25.94 31.28
CA GLU A 235 -7.75 25.69 30.16
C GLU A 235 -7.18 26.19 28.81
N ASP A 236 -6.58 27.37 28.79
CA ASP A 236 -5.94 27.93 27.58
C ASP A 236 -4.71 27.13 27.12
N GLN A 237 -3.97 26.49 28.04
CA GLN A 237 -2.89 25.56 27.71
C GLN A 237 -3.42 24.27 27.07
N TRP A 238 -4.53 23.71 27.58
CA TRP A 238 -5.22 22.59 26.93
C TRP A 238 -5.72 22.98 25.54
N MET A 239 -6.32 24.15 25.39
CA MET A 239 -6.78 24.64 24.09
C MET A 239 -5.62 24.84 23.11
N ASN A 240 -4.43 25.25 23.56
CA ASN A 240 -3.22 25.29 22.73
C ASN A 240 -2.84 23.89 22.20
N VAL A 241 -2.81 22.89 23.08
CA VAL A 241 -2.50 21.49 22.69
C VAL A 241 -3.50 20.96 21.66
N TYR A 242 -4.80 21.17 21.88
CA TYR A 242 -5.83 20.76 20.91
C TYR A 242 -5.76 21.55 19.61
N SER A 243 -5.48 22.85 19.69
CA SER A 243 -5.29 23.71 18.51
C SER A 243 -4.18 23.15 17.63
N PHE A 244 -3.02 22.83 18.19
CA PHE A 244 -1.92 22.22 17.44
C PHE A 244 -2.30 20.86 16.86
N SER A 245 -2.96 20.00 17.65
CA SER A 245 -3.37 18.66 17.23
C SER A 245 -4.33 18.64 16.03
N MET A 246 -5.12 19.70 15.81
CA MET A 246 -6.03 19.80 14.67
C MET A 246 -5.58 20.81 13.61
N LEU A 247 -4.47 21.52 13.84
CA LEU A 247 -4.05 22.66 13.02
C LEU A 247 -3.85 22.31 11.56
N ARG A 248 -3.15 21.19 11.28
CA ARG A 248 -2.93 20.72 9.92
C ARG A 248 -4.23 20.38 9.21
N HIS A 249 -5.12 19.62 9.87
CA HIS A 249 -6.42 19.28 9.30
C HIS A 249 -7.22 20.54 8.98
N TRP A 250 -7.23 21.51 9.90
CA TRP A 250 -7.89 22.80 9.71
C TRP A 250 -7.33 23.58 8.50
N LEU A 251 -6.00 23.73 8.42
CA LEU A 251 -5.33 24.44 7.33
C LEU A 251 -5.60 23.77 5.97
N ILE A 252 -5.54 22.44 5.90
CA ILE A 252 -5.82 21.70 4.66
C ILE A 252 -7.30 21.81 4.24
N THR A 253 -8.22 21.77 5.20
CA THR A 253 -9.66 21.81 4.93
C THR A 253 -10.11 23.18 4.45
N TYR A 254 -9.60 24.25 5.05
CA TYR A 254 -10.01 25.63 4.77
C TYR A 254 -8.94 26.42 4.02
N ARG A 255 -8.19 25.74 3.15
CA ARG A 255 -7.25 26.37 2.21
C ARG A 255 -7.94 27.54 1.52
N SER A 256 -7.26 28.68 1.45
CA SER A 256 -7.79 29.83 0.73
C SER A 256 -7.88 29.47 -0.75
N VAL A 257 -9.06 29.08 -1.23
CA VAL A 257 -9.34 29.00 -2.66
C VAL A 257 -9.25 30.44 -3.17
N SER A 258 -8.11 30.78 -3.78
CA SER A 258 -8.07 31.88 -4.73
C SER A 258 -9.10 31.56 -5.79
N ASN A 259 -10.22 32.29 -5.78
CA ASN A 259 -11.30 32.14 -6.74
C ASN A 259 -10.77 32.17 -8.18
N GLY A 260 -10.77 31.02 -8.85
CA GLY A 260 -10.63 30.90 -10.30
C GLY A 260 -11.82 31.46 -11.10
N ASN A 261 -12.64 32.33 -10.51
CA ASN A 261 -13.82 32.96 -11.14
C ASN A 261 -13.79 34.49 -10.94
N THR A 262 -12.76 35.15 -11.46
CA THR A 262 -12.93 36.53 -11.96
C THR A 262 -12.84 36.48 -13.48
N THR A 263 -14.00 36.24 -14.08
CA THR A 263 -14.23 36.63 -15.47
C THR A 263 -13.91 38.11 -15.63
N ALA A 264 -13.03 38.40 -16.57
CA ALA A 264 -12.87 39.66 -17.29
C ALA A 264 -13.51 40.90 -16.63
N ASP A 265 -12.69 41.70 -15.98
CA ASP A 265 -12.75 43.15 -16.22
C ASP A 265 -11.32 43.67 -16.32
N THR A 266 -11.05 44.21 -17.50
CA THR A 266 -9.85 44.89 -17.95
C THR A 266 -9.58 46.16 -17.17
N ASP A 267 -8.30 46.52 -17.16
CA ASP A 267 -7.74 47.85 -16.93
C ASP A 267 -7.73 48.41 -15.50
N ASP A 268 -6.49 48.49 -14.99
CA ASP A 268 -5.83 49.72 -14.57
C ASP A 268 -5.18 49.62 -13.19
N ARG A 269 -4.02 48.97 -13.13
CA ARG A 269 -2.98 49.29 -12.15
C ARG A 269 -1.62 49.28 -12.81
N SER A 270 -1.25 50.46 -13.26
CA SER A 270 0.08 50.90 -13.66
C SER A 270 1.20 50.33 -12.78
N GLU A 271 2.19 49.82 -13.48
CA GLU A 271 3.55 49.51 -13.05
C GLU A 271 4.15 50.65 -12.21
N VAL A 272 4.54 50.33 -10.96
CA VAL A 272 5.59 51.07 -10.26
C VAL A 272 6.55 50.04 -9.67
N ASP A 273 7.57 49.80 -10.48
CA ASP A 273 8.99 49.71 -10.14
C ASP A 273 9.45 48.82 -8.97
N GLY A 274 10.36 47.92 -9.32
CA GLY A 274 11.01 47.00 -8.41
C GLY A 274 11.78 47.71 -7.31
N SER A 275 11.42 47.41 -6.07
CA SER A 275 12.29 47.66 -4.92
C SER A 275 12.47 46.36 -4.13
N VAL A 276 13.68 45.81 -4.25
CA VAL A 276 14.20 44.60 -3.60
C VAL A 276 14.45 44.82 -2.09
N VAL A 277 13.69 45.70 -1.44
CA VAL A 277 13.90 46.08 -0.03
C VAL A 277 12.59 46.03 0.74
N SER A 278 12.01 44.84 0.85
CA SER A 278 11.00 44.53 1.89
C SER A 278 11.06 43.04 2.29
N MET A 279 12.26 42.47 2.39
CA MET A 279 12.47 41.09 2.88
C MET A 279 12.85 41.01 4.36
N VAL A 280 12.90 42.14 5.07
CA VAL A 280 13.24 42.19 6.50
C VAL A 280 12.28 43.13 7.21
N SER A 281 11.53 42.60 8.19
CA SER A 281 10.66 43.30 9.16
C SER A 281 9.15 43.09 9.02
N ALA A 282 8.68 41.84 9.11
CA ALA A 282 7.39 41.59 9.76
C ALA A 282 7.63 41.50 11.28
N THR A 283 7.82 42.65 11.93
CA THR A 283 7.72 42.72 13.39
C THR A 283 6.29 42.36 13.81
N SER A 284 6.13 41.78 15.01
CA SER A 284 4.89 41.22 15.56
C SER A 284 3.64 42.14 15.46
N SER A 285 3.84 43.44 15.29
CA SER A 285 2.79 44.46 15.10
C SER A 285 2.12 44.42 13.72
N SER A 286 2.83 44.11 12.62
CA SER A 286 2.25 44.12 11.26
C SER A 286 1.33 42.91 10.99
N SER A 287 1.61 41.78 11.64
CA SER A 287 0.80 40.54 11.51
C SER A 287 -0.65 40.67 12.02
N ARG A 288 -0.94 41.70 12.83
CA ARG A 288 -2.30 41.95 13.35
C ARG A 288 -3.26 42.49 12.29
N LEU A 289 -2.73 43.03 11.19
CA LEU A 289 -3.49 43.62 10.08
C LEU A 289 -3.89 42.58 9.02
N LEU A 290 -3.33 41.37 9.08
CA LEU A 290 -3.64 40.29 8.16
C LEU A 290 -5.06 39.75 8.40
N PRO A 291 -5.77 39.30 7.35
CA PRO A 291 -6.98 38.51 7.48
C PRO A 291 -6.77 37.31 8.43
N PRO A 292 -7.80 36.87 9.19
CA PRO A 292 -7.63 35.83 10.21
C PRO A 292 -7.02 34.52 9.70
N LYS A 293 -7.34 34.10 8.47
CA LYS A 293 -6.75 32.91 7.83
C LYS A 293 -5.24 33.10 7.57
N GLU A 294 -4.83 34.23 7.00
CA GLU A 294 -3.42 34.55 6.74
C GLU A 294 -2.62 34.73 8.04
N ARG A 295 -3.24 35.35 9.05
CA ARG A 295 -2.64 35.48 10.38
C ARG A 295 -2.44 34.11 11.04
N LEU A 296 -3.38 33.19 10.88
CA LEU A 296 -3.24 31.81 11.37
C LEU A 296 -2.06 31.11 10.70
N ARG A 297 -1.86 31.28 9.39
CA ARG A 297 -0.69 30.74 8.67
C ARG A 297 0.63 31.24 9.23
N GLU A 298 0.78 32.55 9.41
CA GLU A 298 2.00 33.15 9.97
C GLU A 298 2.25 32.67 11.42
N LYS A 299 1.20 32.51 12.23
CA LYS A 299 1.35 32.02 13.62
C LYS A 299 1.57 30.52 13.71
N ALA A 300 0.96 29.73 12.83
CA ALA A 300 1.26 28.31 12.67
C ALA A 300 2.74 28.09 12.31
N PHE A 301 3.25 28.90 11.36
CA PHE A 301 4.65 28.89 10.97
C PHE A 301 5.59 29.17 12.16
N GLN A 302 5.34 30.26 12.91
CA GLN A 302 6.15 30.62 14.09
C GLN A 302 6.07 29.54 15.20
N TYR A 303 4.88 28.97 15.42
CA TYR A 303 4.68 27.90 16.39
C TYR A 303 5.49 26.65 16.03
N CYS A 304 5.47 26.24 14.76
CA CYS A 304 6.23 25.07 14.30
C CYS A 304 7.74 25.30 14.34
N GLN A 305 8.23 26.51 14.02
CA GLN A 305 9.64 26.86 14.19
C GLN A 305 10.08 26.75 15.67
N ARG A 306 9.24 27.22 16.59
CA ARG A 306 9.49 27.09 18.03
C ARG A 306 9.55 25.63 18.48
N LEU A 307 8.65 24.77 17.99
CA LEU A 307 8.71 23.34 18.29
C LEU A 307 9.99 22.68 17.80
N ILE A 308 10.46 23.06 16.60
CA ILE A 308 11.73 22.56 16.05
C ILE A 308 12.90 23.01 16.94
N GLU A 309 12.93 24.26 17.38
CA GLU A 309 13.95 24.77 18.31
C GLU A 309 13.91 24.05 19.67
N GLN A 310 12.72 23.89 20.27
CA GLN A 310 12.55 23.13 21.52
C GLN A 310 13.04 21.71 21.39
N SER A 311 12.96 21.13 20.18
CA SER A 311 13.42 19.78 19.94
C SER A 311 14.94 19.60 19.95
N ASP A 312 15.73 20.68 20.09
CA ASP A 312 17.18 20.60 20.32
C ASP A 312 17.49 20.16 21.76
N ARG A 313 16.52 20.31 22.67
CA ARG A 313 16.65 19.97 24.09
C ARG A 313 16.44 18.47 24.29
N LYS A 314 17.26 17.89 25.17
CA LYS A 314 17.15 16.47 25.53
C LYS A 314 16.07 16.27 26.59
N ALA A 315 15.02 15.55 26.24
CA ALA A 315 13.97 15.21 27.19
C ALA A 315 14.45 14.25 28.29
N HIS A 316 13.91 14.41 29.50
CA HIS A 316 14.25 13.56 30.66
C HIS A 316 13.57 12.19 30.61
N LYS A 317 12.34 12.11 30.10
CA LYS A 317 11.55 10.88 30.05
C LYS A 317 11.45 10.37 28.61
N LYS A 318 11.42 9.04 28.46
CA LYS A 318 11.24 8.40 27.15
C LYS A 318 9.92 8.81 26.46
N THR A 319 8.83 8.91 27.22
CA THR A 319 7.52 9.36 26.73
C THR A 319 7.59 10.75 26.10
N ASP A 320 8.41 11.62 26.68
CA ASP A 320 8.57 13.00 26.25
C ASP A 320 9.43 13.05 24.98
N THR A 321 10.43 12.18 24.85
CA THR A 321 11.17 11.97 23.59
C THR A 321 10.27 11.46 22.46
N ASP A 322 9.38 10.51 22.74
CA ASP A 322 8.44 9.98 21.75
C ASP A 322 7.43 11.06 21.32
N LEU A 323 6.94 11.88 22.27
CA LEU A 323 6.09 13.04 21.99
C LEU A 323 6.82 14.09 21.14
N GLN A 324 8.09 14.39 21.46
CA GLN A 324 8.93 15.32 20.70
C GLN A 324 9.07 14.88 19.23
N LYS A 325 9.29 13.58 18.98
CA LYS A 325 9.31 13.02 17.62
C LYS A 325 7.97 13.18 16.91
N ALA A 326 6.86 12.89 17.58
CA ALA A 326 5.52 13.07 17.01
C ALA A 326 5.22 14.54 16.68
N CYS A 327 5.60 15.46 17.56
CA CYS A 327 5.43 16.90 17.33
C CYS A 327 6.29 17.40 16.16
N LEU A 328 7.48 16.83 15.94
CA LEU A 328 8.32 17.16 14.78
C LEU A 328 7.68 16.70 13.47
N VAL A 329 7.13 15.48 13.42
CA VAL A 329 6.37 15.00 12.24
C VAL A 329 5.28 16.01 11.89
N GLU A 330 4.48 16.39 12.88
CA GLU A 330 3.34 17.28 12.66
C GLU A 330 3.77 18.70 12.31
N ALA A 331 4.79 19.24 12.99
CA ALA A 331 5.34 20.57 12.72
C ALA A 331 5.88 20.69 11.28
N VAL A 332 6.62 19.68 10.80
CA VAL A 332 7.12 19.66 9.42
C VAL A 332 5.97 19.54 8.41
N CYS A 333 4.96 18.70 8.68
CA CYS A 333 3.77 18.60 7.83
C CYS A 333 2.96 19.91 7.76
N ILE A 334 2.85 20.63 8.88
CA ILE A 334 2.20 21.95 8.92
C ILE A 334 3.02 22.94 8.11
N LEU A 335 4.34 23.02 8.32
CA LEU A 335 5.22 23.92 7.57
C LEU A 335 5.14 23.67 6.06
N ASP A 336 5.14 22.40 5.64
CA ASP A 336 4.93 22.01 4.24
C ASP A 336 3.60 22.54 3.70
N SER A 337 2.53 22.35 4.47
CA SER A 337 1.18 22.81 4.08
C SER A 337 1.10 24.33 3.96
N VAL A 338 1.68 25.08 4.91
CA VAL A 338 1.64 26.56 4.87
C VAL A 338 2.52 27.10 3.74
N CYS A 339 3.69 26.49 3.50
CA CYS A 339 4.57 26.88 2.39
C CYS A 339 3.93 26.60 1.01
N GLY A 340 3.10 25.55 0.91
CA GLY A 340 2.32 25.28 -0.30
C GLY A 340 1.25 26.33 -0.61
N GLU A 341 0.78 27.08 0.39
CA GLU A 341 -0.17 28.18 0.20
C GLU A 341 0.48 29.55 0.03
N ASP A 342 1.64 29.77 0.66
CA ASP A 342 2.39 31.02 0.59
C ASP A 342 3.87 30.77 0.29
N ALA A 343 4.22 31.00 -0.98
CA ALA A 343 5.57 30.93 -1.52
C ALA A 343 6.60 31.76 -0.75
N ALA A 344 6.22 32.88 -0.12
CA ALA A 344 7.15 33.72 0.64
C ALA A 344 7.66 33.03 1.91
N LEU A 345 6.89 32.07 2.46
CA LEU A 345 7.28 31.31 3.64
C LEU A 345 8.33 30.25 3.34
N VAL A 346 8.44 29.78 2.09
CA VAL A 346 9.40 28.75 1.67
C VAL A 346 10.84 29.16 2.03
N PHE A 347 11.26 30.36 1.63
CA PHE A 347 12.61 30.87 1.91
C PHE A 347 12.90 31.07 3.41
N ARG A 348 11.85 31.29 4.21
CA ARG A 348 11.95 31.43 5.67
C ARG A 348 11.98 30.07 6.39
N ALA A 349 11.29 29.06 5.85
CA ALA A 349 11.25 27.70 6.43
C ALA A 349 12.52 26.91 6.13
N PHE A 350 13.07 27.02 4.92
CA PHE A 350 14.19 26.18 4.46
C PHE A 350 15.41 26.16 5.38
N PRO A 351 15.91 27.30 5.90
CA PRO A 351 17.04 27.28 6.83
C PRO A 351 16.78 26.43 8.08
N CYS A 352 15.56 26.50 8.62
CA CYS A 352 15.12 25.72 9.77
C CYS A 352 15.02 24.22 9.42
N ILE A 353 14.37 23.88 8.31
CA ILE A 353 14.22 22.48 7.86
C ILE A 353 15.57 21.85 7.48
N LYS A 354 16.46 22.60 6.84
CA LYS A 354 17.81 22.12 6.47
C LYS A 354 18.67 21.86 7.71
N ALA A 355 18.63 22.75 8.70
CA ALA A 355 19.32 22.54 9.97
C ALA A 355 18.76 21.32 10.72
N LEU A 356 17.43 21.16 10.72
CA LEU A 356 16.77 19.98 11.30
C LEU A 356 17.20 18.69 10.60
N PHE A 357 17.20 18.66 9.26
CA PHE A 357 17.68 17.51 8.50
C PHE A 357 19.11 17.14 8.86
N GLY A 358 20.04 18.11 8.84
CA GLY A 358 21.45 17.88 9.17
C GLY A 358 21.69 17.37 10.60
N ARG A 359 20.81 17.73 11.54
CA ARG A 359 20.85 17.22 12.92
C ARG A 359 20.33 15.78 13.03
N LEU A 360 19.28 15.44 12.28
CA LEU A 360 18.57 14.16 12.44
C LEU A 360 19.06 13.05 11.49
N SER A 361 19.69 13.39 10.36
CA SER A 361 19.98 12.45 9.27
C SER A 361 20.93 11.29 9.64
N SER A 362 21.69 11.42 10.73
CA SER A 362 22.60 10.38 11.21
C SER A 362 21.91 9.29 12.03
N ASP A 363 20.82 9.61 12.74
CA ASP A 363 20.09 8.70 13.62
C ASP A 363 18.77 8.24 12.98
N LEU A 364 18.75 6.96 12.56
CA LEU A 364 17.59 6.33 11.94
C LEU A 364 16.38 6.18 12.88
N SER A 365 16.55 6.39 14.20
CA SER A 365 15.42 6.46 15.12
C SER A 365 14.47 7.63 14.81
N PHE A 366 14.88 8.57 13.96
CA PHE A 366 14.09 9.69 13.44
C PHE A 366 13.54 9.45 12.02
N ALA A 367 13.60 8.24 11.47
CA ALA A 367 13.13 7.94 10.10
C ALA A 367 11.71 8.46 9.82
N ARG A 368 10.78 8.33 10.79
CA ARG A 368 9.40 8.85 10.67
C ARG A 368 9.33 10.39 10.60
N VAL A 369 10.28 11.12 11.18
CA VAL A 369 10.39 12.59 11.07
C VAL A 369 11.05 12.98 9.76
N LEU A 370 12.06 12.23 9.34
CA LEU A 370 12.82 12.46 8.11
C LEU A 370 11.97 12.26 6.85
N LEU A 371 10.92 11.43 6.89
CA LEU A 371 10.02 11.23 5.75
C LEU A 371 9.16 12.48 5.42
N PRO A 372 8.49 13.15 6.38
CA PRO A 372 7.92 14.49 6.18
C PRO A 372 8.94 15.55 5.74
N ILE A 373 10.18 15.48 6.23
CA ILE A 373 11.25 16.37 5.74
C ILE A 373 11.51 16.10 4.25
N ALA A 374 11.59 14.84 3.84
CA ALA A 374 11.73 14.48 2.42
C ALA A 374 10.55 14.98 1.58
N GLN A 375 9.31 14.91 2.10
CA GLN A 375 8.14 15.52 1.44
C GLN A 375 8.32 17.03 1.26
N PHE A 376 8.77 17.74 2.30
CA PHE A 376 9.02 19.18 2.22
C PHE A 376 10.07 19.51 1.14
N TYR A 377 11.16 18.75 1.06
CA TYR A 377 12.18 18.90 0.02
C TYR A 377 11.63 18.58 -1.38
N LEU A 378 10.76 17.58 -1.53
CA LEU A 378 10.14 17.25 -2.81
C LEU A 378 9.24 18.36 -3.34
N ASN A 379 8.48 18.98 -2.44
CA ASN A 379 7.51 20.01 -2.77
C ASN A 379 8.19 21.35 -3.07
N HIS A 380 9.17 21.74 -2.24
CA HIS A 380 9.69 23.11 -2.22
C HIS A 380 11.18 23.24 -2.58
N GLY A 381 11.92 22.13 -2.70
CA GLY A 381 13.39 22.15 -2.88
C GLY A 381 13.85 22.84 -4.16
N GLU A 382 13.13 22.62 -5.26
CA GLU A 382 13.38 23.28 -6.55
C GLU A 382 13.21 24.81 -6.44
N MET A 383 12.12 25.26 -5.81
CA MET A 383 11.84 26.69 -5.60
C MET A 383 12.91 27.38 -4.77
N ALA A 384 13.45 26.70 -3.76
CA ALA A 384 14.50 27.23 -2.91
C ALA A 384 15.91 27.05 -3.47
N ALA A 385 16.06 26.42 -4.65
CA ALA A 385 17.35 26.07 -5.25
C ALA A 385 18.27 25.30 -4.28
N VAL A 386 17.70 24.40 -3.49
CA VAL A 386 18.43 23.59 -2.51
C VAL A 386 18.77 22.24 -3.09
N ASP A 387 20.01 21.80 -2.91
CA ASP A 387 20.43 20.44 -3.23
C ASP A 387 19.76 19.42 -2.28
N CYS A 388 19.06 18.46 -2.88
CA CYS A 388 18.28 17.43 -2.21
C CYS A 388 18.97 16.05 -2.22
N GLU A 389 20.15 15.90 -2.84
CA GLU A 389 20.77 14.59 -3.08
C GLU A 389 20.97 13.78 -1.79
N SER A 390 21.47 14.43 -0.73
CA SER A 390 21.66 13.79 0.57
C SER A 390 20.36 13.25 1.19
N VAL A 391 19.22 13.89 0.90
CA VAL A 391 17.91 13.44 1.36
C VAL A 391 17.52 12.16 0.65
N TRP A 392 17.69 12.11 -0.68
CA TRP A 392 17.34 10.94 -1.48
C TRP A 392 18.26 9.74 -1.22
N ASN A 393 19.56 9.98 -1.01
CA ASN A 393 20.51 8.95 -0.59
C ASN A 393 20.13 8.34 0.79
N LEU A 394 19.59 9.15 1.70
CA LEU A 394 19.10 8.67 2.99
C LEU A 394 17.79 7.87 2.84
N VAL A 395 16.81 8.45 2.15
CA VAL A 395 15.45 7.92 2.01
C VAL A 395 15.43 6.65 1.16
N PHE A 396 16.01 6.68 -0.04
CA PHE A 396 16.01 5.53 -0.94
C PHE A 396 17.18 4.57 -0.70
N GLY A 397 18.25 5.02 -0.04
CA GLY A 397 19.43 4.21 0.27
C GLY A 397 19.42 3.60 1.67
N ARG A 398 19.44 4.40 2.73
CA ARG A 398 19.58 3.86 4.10
C ARG A 398 18.29 3.27 4.67
N PHE A 399 17.13 3.89 4.45
CA PHE A 399 15.88 3.39 5.07
C PHE A 399 15.54 1.96 4.65
N PRO A 400 15.48 1.60 3.36
CA PRO A 400 15.15 0.23 2.98
C PRO A 400 16.29 -0.75 3.27
N ALA A 401 17.54 -0.28 3.37
CA ALA A 401 18.70 -1.14 3.66
C ALA A 401 18.81 -1.53 5.14
N GLU A 402 18.50 -0.59 6.05
CA GLU A 402 18.70 -0.75 7.51
C GLU A 402 17.39 -0.94 8.28
N LEU A 403 16.24 -0.51 7.74
CA LEU A 403 14.94 -0.51 8.42
C LEU A 403 13.86 -1.32 7.70
N PHE A 404 14.26 -2.27 6.83
CA PHE A 404 13.31 -3.14 6.10
C PHE A 404 12.40 -3.95 7.03
N ASP A 405 12.85 -4.21 8.27
CA ASP A 405 12.15 -4.99 9.27
C ASP A 405 11.14 -4.20 10.10
N HIS A 406 11.13 -2.87 9.98
CA HIS A 406 10.16 -2.00 10.62
C HIS A 406 8.86 -1.92 9.81
N GLN A 407 7.90 -2.80 10.12
CA GLN A 407 6.63 -2.91 9.40
C GLN A 407 5.88 -1.57 9.24
N PHE A 408 5.74 -0.77 10.30
CA PHE A 408 5.01 0.52 10.21
C PHE A 408 5.72 1.52 9.28
N LEU A 409 7.06 1.57 9.33
CA LEU A 409 7.82 2.45 8.46
C LEU A 409 7.69 2.02 6.99
N ALA A 410 7.72 0.72 6.70
CA ALA A 410 7.53 0.21 5.35
C ALA A 410 6.21 0.70 4.74
N HIS A 411 5.10 0.64 5.49
CA HIS A 411 3.80 1.12 5.02
C HIS A 411 3.78 2.64 4.82
N GLU A 412 4.33 3.43 5.76
CA GLU A 412 4.41 4.89 5.62
C GLU A 412 5.28 5.31 4.42
N PHE A 413 6.39 4.60 4.21
CA PHE A 413 7.33 4.84 3.13
C PHE A 413 6.75 4.51 1.75
N LEU A 414 6.12 3.33 1.61
CA LEU A 414 5.47 2.95 0.36
C LEU A 414 4.28 3.86 0.03
N ARG A 415 3.52 4.27 1.05
CA ARG A 415 2.47 5.29 0.89
C ARG A 415 3.04 6.63 0.44
N PHE A 416 4.16 7.07 1.01
CA PHE A 416 4.86 8.28 0.57
C PHE A 416 5.22 8.20 -0.91
N ILE A 417 5.77 7.08 -1.38
CA ILE A 417 6.11 6.92 -2.80
C ILE A 417 4.85 6.96 -3.66
N ARG A 418 3.81 6.19 -3.32
CA ARG A 418 2.57 6.11 -4.10
C ARG A 418 1.89 7.48 -4.24
N LEU A 419 1.87 8.28 -3.19
CA LEU A 419 1.29 9.63 -3.23
C LEU A 419 2.12 10.64 -4.04
N ASN A 420 3.39 10.34 -4.32
CA ASN A 420 4.33 11.26 -4.96
C ASN A 420 4.96 10.69 -6.24
N LEU A 421 4.36 9.65 -6.83
CA LEU A 421 4.97 8.84 -7.87
C LEU A 421 5.47 9.66 -9.08
N GLU A 422 4.61 10.54 -9.60
CA GLU A 422 4.91 11.39 -10.75
C GLU A 422 6.05 12.38 -10.44
N SER A 423 5.99 13.04 -9.28
CA SER A 423 7.03 13.97 -8.83
C SER A 423 8.36 13.27 -8.61
N LEU A 424 8.36 12.05 -8.06
CA LEU A 424 9.57 11.27 -7.84
C LEU A 424 10.21 10.84 -9.16
N GLN A 425 9.42 10.36 -10.13
CA GLN A 425 9.94 10.00 -11.44
C GLN A 425 10.55 11.20 -12.19
N LEU A 426 9.95 12.38 -12.06
CA LEU A 426 10.42 13.59 -12.73
C LEU A 426 11.63 14.22 -12.04
N ARG A 427 11.62 14.30 -10.70
CA ARG A 427 12.55 15.12 -9.91
C ARG A 427 13.62 14.33 -9.17
N VAL A 428 13.49 13.00 -9.05
CA VAL A 428 14.41 12.16 -8.28
C VAL A 428 15.01 11.07 -9.18
N PRO A 429 16.15 11.33 -9.85
CA PRO A 429 16.75 10.37 -10.78
C PRO A 429 17.13 9.03 -10.15
N GLN A 430 17.46 8.99 -8.86
CA GLN A 430 17.80 7.74 -8.16
C GLN A 430 16.58 6.80 -8.01
N TYR A 431 15.35 7.32 -8.12
CA TYR A 431 14.13 6.57 -7.81
C TYR A 431 14.04 5.26 -8.61
N SER A 432 14.12 5.32 -9.94
CA SER A 432 14.01 4.13 -10.80
C SER A 432 15.17 3.15 -10.62
N ARG A 433 16.33 3.60 -10.12
CA ARG A 433 17.49 2.76 -9.80
C ARG A 433 17.45 2.19 -8.39
N SER A 434 16.60 2.71 -7.51
CA SER A 434 16.50 2.26 -6.12
C SER A 434 15.72 0.94 -5.93
N PHE A 435 15.19 0.36 -7.01
CA PHE A 435 14.35 -0.84 -6.93
C PHE A 435 14.96 -2.01 -6.15
N PRO A 436 16.28 -2.33 -6.19
CA PRO A 436 16.81 -3.44 -5.40
C PRO A 436 16.60 -3.25 -3.90
N ASN A 437 16.69 -2.00 -3.44
CA ASN A 437 16.50 -1.64 -2.05
C ASN A 437 15.02 -1.54 -1.68
N LEU A 438 14.19 -0.97 -2.55
CA LEU A 438 12.73 -0.93 -2.36
C LEU A 438 12.17 -2.35 -2.19
N LEU A 439 12.62 -3.29 -3.02
CA LEU A 439 12.20 -4.70 -2.97
C LEU A 439 12.54 -5.40 -1.65
N LYS A 440 13.42 -4.85 -0.80
CA LYS A 440 13.66 -5.37 0.56
C LYS A 440 12.41 -5.26 1.45
N PHE A 441 11.61 -4.20 1.29
CA PHE A 441 10.35 -4.06 2.02
C PHE A 441 9.37 -5.17 1.62
N LEU A 442 9.29 -5.50 0.33
CA LEU A 442 8.47 -6.60 -0.18
C LEU A 442 9.00 -7.95 0.29
N ALA A 443 10.30 -8.20 0.11
CA ALA A 443 10.95 -9.45 0.50
C ALA A 443 10.81 -9.74 2.00
N TRP A 444 10.82 -8.68 2.83
CA TRP A 444 10.59 -8.83 4.27
C TRP A 444 9.11 -8.90 4.63
N ASN A 445 8.26 -7.99 4.15
CA ASN A 445 6.90 -7.78 4.66
C ASN A 445 5.79 -8.44 3.80
N SER A 446 6.13 -9.29 2.83
CA SER A 446 5.15 -10.08 2.07
C SER A 446 4.26 -10.94 2.99
N PRO A 447 2.94 -11.02 2.77
CA PRO A 447 2.17 -10.43 1.66
C PRO A 447 1.60 -9.03 1.95
N ALA A 448 1.87 -8.42 3.10
CA ALA A 448 1.18 -7.22 3.58
C ALA A 448 1.34 -5.99 2.66
N VAL A 449 2.46 -5.89 1.95
CA VAL A 449 2.80 -4.76 1.07
C VAL A 449 2.64 -5.09 -0.42
N VAL A 450 2.05 -6.23 -0.78
CA VAL A 450 1.93 -6.64 -2.18
C VAL A 450 1.08 -5.65 -2.97
N ASP A 451 -0.04 -5.20 -2.39
CA ASP A 451 -0.93 -4.22 -3.03
C ASP A 451 -0.21 -2.90 -3.32
N ASP A 452 0.70 -2.47 -2.43
CA ASP A 452 1.53 -1.29 -2.69
C ASP A 452 2.47 -1.51 -3.89
N PHE A 453 3.04 -2.71 -4.03
CA PHE A 453 3.93 -3.06 -5.14
C PHE A 453 3.19 -3.30 -6.47
N VAL A 454 1.90 -3.65 -6.42
CA VAL A 454 1.07 -3.73 -7.63
C VAL A 454 0.99 -2.37 -8.31
N ASP A 455 0.80 -1.31 -7.53
CA ASP A 455 0.75 0.07 -8.03
C ASP A 455 2.14 0.65 -8.32
N LEU A 456 3.14 0.28 -7.51
CA LEU A 456 4.49 0.84 -7.59
C LEU A 456 5.30 0.27 -8.76
N LEU A 457 5.23 -1.04 -9.00
CA LEU A 457 6.15 -1.74 -9.91
C LEU A 457 6.17 -1.16 -11.33
N PRO A 458 5.04 -0.77 -11.96
CA PRO A 458 5.07 -0.19 -13.31
C PRO A 458 6.00 1.03 -13.43
N SER A 459 6.08 1.84 -12.37
CA SER A 459 6.91 3.06 -12.35
C SER A 459 8.42 2.79 -12.29
N LEU A 460 8.82 1.58 -11.88
CA LEU A 460 10.21 1.14 -11.75
C LEU A 460 10.73 0.47 -13.04
N VAL A 461 9.83 0.04 -13.92
CA VAL A 461 10.16 -0.60 -15.19
C VAL A 461 10.60 0.48 -16.19
N THR A 462 11.89 0.53 -16.49
CA THR A 462 12.45 1.40 -17.54
C THR A 462 13.21 0.56 -18.56
N ALA A 463 13.36 1.05 -19.79
CA ALA A 463 14.12 0.33 -20.81
C ALA A 463 15.57 0.03 -20.38
N GLY A 464 16.17 0.90 -19.54
CA GLY A 464 17.53 0.72 -19.04
C GLY A 464 17.67 -0.19 -17.81
N THR A 465 16.57 -0.51 -17.11
CA THR A 465 16.59 -1.33 -15.87
C THR A 465 15.78 -2.61 -15.96
N ALA A 466 15.01 -2.82 -17.04
CA ALA A 466 14.05 -3.91 -17.16
C ALA A 466 14.68 -5.30 -16.99
N VAL A 467 15.87 -5.51 -17.55
CA VAL A 467 16.58 -6.80 -17.48
C VAL A 467 16.99 -7.10 -16.05
N GLU A 468 17.72 -6.19 -15.41
CA GLU A 468 18.13 -6.31 -14.01
C GLU A 468 16.93 -6.44 -13.06
N LEU A 469 15.83 -5.71 -13.33
CA LEU A 469 14.60 -5.82 -12.55
C LEU A 469 13.94 -7.19 -12.71
N LEU A 470 13.91 -7.77 -13.92
CA LEU A 470 13.41 -9.13 -14.16
C LEU A 470 14.20 -10.15 -13.33
N HIS A 471 15.54 -10.10 -13.37
CA HIS A 471 16.38 -10.96 -12.54
C HIS A 471 16.10 -10.77 -11.06
N THR A 472 16.01 -9.52 -10.60
CA THR A 472 15.79 -9.20 -9.19
C THR A 472 14.40 -9.65 -8.70
N LEU A 473 13.37 -9.60 -9.55
CA LEU A 473 12.04 -10.16 -9.24
C LEU A 473 12.08 -11.68 -9.12
N LEU A 474 12.82 -12.36 -10.00
CA LEU A 474 12.99 -13.82 -9.95
C LEU A 474 13.80 -14.26 -8.71
N ASP A 475 14.70 -13.40 -8.24
CA ASP A 475 15.59 -13.65 -7.10
C ASP A 475 15.04 -13.08 -5.77
N LEU A 476 13.80 -12.55 -5.75
CA LEU A 476 13.12 -12.09 -4.54
C LEU A 476 13.11 -13.11 -3.39
N PRO A 477 12.93 -14.43 -3.64
CA PRO A 477 13.05 -15.43 -2.58
C PRO A 477 14.48 -15.52 -2.01
N CYS A 478 15.50 -15.37 -2.85
CA CYS A 478 16.90 -15.33 -2.45
C CYS A 478 17.20 -14.08 -1.60
N LEU A 479 16.63 -12.92 -1.97
CA LEU A 479 16.71 -11.69 -1.18
C LEU A 479 16.06 -11.88 0.19
N SER A 480 14.84 -12.43 0.24
CA SER A 480 14.14 -12.74 1.49
C SER A 480 14.97 -13.63 2.40
N ALA A 481 15.56 -14.71 1.87
CA ALA A 481 16.44 -15.59 2.62
C ALA A 481 17.65 -14.84 3.17
N THR A 482 18.28 -14.01 2.33
CA THR A 482 19.47 -13.22 2.68
C THR A 482 19.18 -12.20 3.79
N LEU A 483 18.03 -11.52 3.75
CA LEU A 483 17.63 -10.59 4.83
C LEU A 483 17.44 -11.32 6.16
N VAL A 484 16.85 -12.53 6.14
CA VAL A 484 16.70 -13.35 7.36
C VAL A 484 18.07 -13.77 7.89
N LEU A 485 19.00 -14.16 7.02
CA LEU A 485 20.38 -14.47 7.40
C LEU A 485 21.11 -13.25 7.98
N GLN A 486 20.91 -12.06 7.41
CA GLN A 486 21.46 -10.80 7.91
C GLN A 486 21.02 -10.53 9.37
N VAL A 487 19.71 -10.61 9.66
CA VAL A 487 19.18 -10.41 11.02
C VAL A 487 19.63 -11.51 11.98
N ARG A 488 19.67 -12.77 11.54
CA ARG A 488 20.19 -13.86 12.38
C ARG A 488 21.67 -13.69 12.68
N SER A 489 22.45 -13.19 11.72
CA SER A 489 23.88 -13.00 11.91
C SER A 489 24.22 -11.96 12.96
N THR A 490 23.36 -10.95 13.18
CA THR A 490 23.54 -9.96 14.25
C THR A 490 23.14 -10.49 15.63
N CYS A 491 22.16 -11.39 15.70
CA CYS A 491 21.65 -11.93 16.97
C CYS A 491 22.43 -13.13 17.51
N LEU A 492 23.02 -13.95 16.63
CA LEU A 492 23.77 -15.14 17.00
C LEU A 492 25.27 -14.84 16.87
N PRO A 493 26.05 -14.71 17.96
CA PRO A 493 27.50 -14.60 17.84
C PRO A 493 28.10 -15.86 17.19
N ILE A 494 29.33 -15.76 16.68
CA ILE A 494 30.06 -16.92 16.14
C ILE A 494 30.24 -17.92 17.29
N SER A 495 29.49 -19.03 17.27
CA SER A 495 29.66 -20.09 18.26
C SER A 495 30.96 -20.86 17.99
N GLU A 496 31.61 -21.29 19.07
CA GLU A 496 32.76 -22.22 19.06
C GLU A 496 32.57 -23.41 18.10
N PRO A 497 33.67 -23.95 17.54
CA PRO A 497 33.62 -25.05 16.59
C PRO A 497 33.06 -26.31 17.27
N GLY A 498 31.78 -26.62 17.05
CA GLY A 498 31.12 -27.79 17.63
C GLY A 498 29.59 -27.78 17.65
N GLY A 499 28.93 -26.64 17.42
CA GLY A 499 27.48 -26.58 17.22
C GLY A 499 27.07 -26.94 15.79
N ARG A 500 25.92 -27.60 15.57
CA ARG A 500 25.29 -27.68 14.24
C ARG A 500 24.80 -26.28 13.84
N GLY A 501 25.68 -25.48 13.23
CA GLY A 501 25.32 -24.23 12.58
C GLY A 501 24.48 -24.47 11.32
N LEU A 502 23.70 -23.46 10.91
CA LEU A 502 23.04 -23.45 9.60
C LEU A 502 24.09 -23.21 8.52
N LEU A 503 24.20 -24.10 7.53
CA LEU A 503 25.19 -23.97 6.45
C LEU A 503 25.02 -22.66 5.70
N SER A 504 23.76 -22.22 5.51
CA SER A 504 23.45 -20.93 4.89
C SER A 504 23.96 -19.73 5.68
N LEU A 505 23.99 -19.82 7.02
CA LEU A 505 24.49 -18.73 7.87
C LEU A 505 26.03 -18.68 7.86
N ASP A 506 26.68 -19.83 7.84
CA ASP A 506 28.13 -19.93 7.69
C ASP A 506 28.57 -19.43 6.31
N ALA A 507 27.83 -19.77 5.26
CA ALA A 507 28.04 -19.24 3.91
C ALA A 507 27.88 -17.72 3.86
N PHE A 508 26.85 -17.16 4.51
CA PHE A 508 26.63 -15.71 4.61
C PHE A 508 27.81 -14.97 5.26
N ARG A 509 28.46 -15.60 6.26
CA ARG A 509 29.62 -15.04 6.97
C ARG A 509 30.94 -15.25 6.24
N SER A 510 30.98 -16.19 5.29
CA SER A 510 32.19 -16.55 4.57
C SER A 510 32.63 -15.46 3.60
N GLN A 511 33.90 -15.10 3.65
CA GLN A 511 34.52 -14.15 2.72
C GLN A 511 34.46 -14.65 1.26
N SER A 512 34.43 -15.97 1.04
CA SER A 512 34.39 -16.59 -0.30
C SER A 512 33.08 -16.35 -1.03
N PHE A 513 31.96 -16.20 -0.31
CA PHE A 513 30.62 -16.03 -0.88
C PHE A 513 30.06 -14.61 -0.71
N ARG A 514 30.79 -13.74 0.01
CA ARG A 514 30.37 -12.37 0.34
C ARG A 514 29.87 -11.57 -0.86
N GLY A 515 30.51 -11.69 -2.02
CA GLY A 515 30.09 -10.98 -3.24
C GLY A 515 28.67 -11.31 -3.70
N LEU A 516 28.23 -12.57 -3.54
CA LEU A 516 26.90 -13.04 -3.93
C LEU A 516 25.81 -12.39 -3.06
N PHE A 517 26.03 -12.37 -1.75
CA PHE A 517 25.09 -11.75 -0.81
C PHE A 517 25.10 -10.22 -0.92
N LEU A 518 26.26 -9.59 -1.15
CA LEU A 518 26.34 -8.14 -1.38
C LEU A 518 25.60 -7.72 -2.66
N PHE A 519 25.62 -8.54 -3.71
CA PHE A 519 24.83 -8.27 -4.91
C PHE A 519 23.33 -8.24 -4.59
N LEU A 520 22.80 -9.20 -3.83
CA LEU A 520 21.40 -9.17 -3.39
C LEU A 520 21.09 -7.97 -2.49
N LEU A 521 22.03 -7.60 -1.60
CA LEU A 521 21.85 -6.51 -0.63
C LEU A 521 22.15 -5.11 -1.19
N ARG A 522 22.48 -4.98 -2.48
CA ARG A 522 22.81 -3.69 -3.11
C ARG A 522 21.69 -2.66 -2.94
N GLY A 523 22.09 -1.40 -2.84
CA GLY A 523 21.15 -0.28 -2.67
C GLY A 523 20.58 0.23 -4.00
N GLU A 524 21.30 0.04 -5.10
CA GLU A 524 20.95 0.62 -6.40
C GLU A 524 21.25 -0.35 -7.53
N ALA A 525 20.51 -0.15 -8.63
CA ALA A 525 20.70 -0.82 -9.90
C ALA A 525 22.01 -0.37 -10.58
N GLY A 526 22.45 -1.11 -11.59
CA GLY A 526 23.65 -0.80 -12.39
C GLY A 526 24.93 -1.49 -11.93
N SER A 527 24.83 -2.48 -11.03
CA SER A 527 25.97 -3.34 -10.63
C SER A 527 26.17 -4.55 -11.56
N GLY A 528 25.34 -4.68 -12.60
CA GLY A 528 25.24 -5.84 -13.48
C GLY A 528 23.82 -6.42 -13.50
N ASP A 529 23.45 -7.11 -14.58
CA ASP A 529 22.07 -7.60 -14.78
C ASP A 529 21.73 -8.80 -13.87
N THR A 530 22.70 -9.67 -13.59
CA THR A 530 22.50 -10.92 -12.85
C THR A 530 23.74 -11.33 -12.05
N ILE A 531 23.61 -12.39 -11.24
CA ILE A 531 24.67 -12.95 -10.40
C ILE A 531 25.51 -13.97 -11.19
N ASP A 532 26.81 -13.71 -11.37
CA ASP A 532 27.74 -14.56 -12.14
C ASP A 532 27.84 -16.03 -11.68
N ARG A 533 27.48 -16.34 -10.42
CA ARG A 533 27.52 -17.70 -9.84
C ARG A 533 26.23 -18.05 -9.12
N LEU A 534 25.12 -17.80 -9.77
CA LEU A 534 23.81 -17.94 -9.15
C LEU A 534 23.49 -19.38 -8.70
N SER A 535 23.95 -20.41 -9.41
CA SER A 535 23.82 -21.81 -8.97
C SER A 535 24.47 -22.05 -7.60
N THR A 536 25.69 -21.52 -7.41
CA THR A 536 26.40 -21.58 -6.12
C THR A 536 25.61 -20.84 -5.04
N LEU A 537 25.01 -19.69 -5.34
CA LEU A 537 24.15 -18.99 -4.37
C LEU A 537 22.95 -19.85 -3.97
N HIS A 538 22.28 -20.49 -4.93
CA HIS A 538 21.15 -21.38 -4.64
C HIS A 538 21.55 -22.56 -3.77
N GLU A 539 22.70 -23.19 -4.03
CA GLU A 539 23.24 -24.26 -3.18
C GLU A 539 23.39 -23.78 -1.73
N MET A 540 23.96 -22.59 -1.53
CA MET A 540 24.13 -22.00 -0.20
C MET A 540 22.81 -21.64 0.48
N LEU A 541 21.74 -21.38 -0.28
CA LEU A 541 20.43 -21.01 0.23
C LEU A 541 19.45 -22.19 0.35
N THR A 542 19.86 -23.42 0.02
CA THR A 542 18.98 -24.60 -0.03
C THR A 542 18.22 -24.83 1.29
N GLU A 543 18.89 -24.67 2.44
CA GLU A 543 18.27 -24.84 3.78
C GLU A 543 17.26 -23.74 4.15
N THR A 544 17.17 -22.69 3.34
CA THR A 544 16.26 -21.54 3.57
C THR A 544 14.98 -21.62 2.74
N ALA A 545 14.91 -22.53 1.77
CA ALA A 545 13.85 -22.58 0.77
C ALA A 545 12.45 -22.86 1.36
N ASP A 546 12.39 -23.52 2.52
CA ASP A 546 11.17 -23.86 3.25
C ASP A 546 10.79 -22.83 4.34
N TRP A 547 11.62 -21.80 4.54
CA TRP A 547 11.33 -20.80 5.57
C TRP A 547 10.05 -20.03 5.24
N PRO A 548 9.13 -19.83 6.20
CA PRO A 548 7.82 -19.26 5.91
C PRO A 548 7.87 -17.94 5.14
N ARG A 549 8.81 -17.05 5.50
CA ARG A 549 9.00 -15.76 4.82
C ARG A 549 9.46 -15.92 3.37
N VAL A 550 10.36 -16.87 3.10
CA VAL A 550 10.88 -17.16 1.75
C VAL A 550 9.76 -17.71 0.88
N VAL A 551 8.97 -18.65 1.40
CA VAL A 551 7.81 -19.24 0.71
C VAL A 551 6.74 -18.18 0.44
N GLN A 552 6.41 -17.33 1.41
CA GLN A 552 5.45 -16.22 1.24
C GLN A 552 5.94 -15.20 0.20
N CYS A 553 7.21 -14.83 0.22
CA CYS A 553 7.81 -13.96 -0.79
C CYS A 553 7.70 -14.59 -2.19
N ALA A 554 8.07 -15.87 -2.34
CA ALA A 554 8.00 -16.60 -3.60
C ALA A 554 6.59 -16.65 -4.21
N GLN A 555 5.55 -16.74 -3.37
CA GLN A 555 4.14 -16.74 -3.83
C GLN A 555 3.71 -15.42 -4.48
N THR A 556 4.40 -14.31 -4.21
CA THR A 556 4.05 -12.99 -4.77
C THR A 556 4.68 -12.72 -6.13
N VAL A 557 5.81 -13.36 -6.43
CA VAL A 557 6.58 -13.13 -7.65
C VAL A 557 5.77 -13.34 -8.93
N PRO A 558 4.92 -14.39 -9.09
CA PRO A 558 4.15 -14.56 -10.31
C PRO A 558 3.23 -13.38 -10.65
N VAL A 559 2.62 -12.76 -9.63
CA VAL A 559 1.76 -11.58 -9.79
C VAL A 559 2.58 -10.39 -10.27
N LEU A 560 3.75 -10.16 -9.66
CA LEU A 560 4.66 -9.07 -10.02
C LEU A 560 5.23 -9.24 -11.42
N LEU A 561 5.58 -10.47 -11.82
CA LEU A 561 6.03 -10.75 -13.17
C LEU A 561 4.93 -10.50 -14.21
N HIS A 562 3.66 -10.77 -13.88
CA HIS A 562 2.56 -10.38 -14.78
C HIS A 562 2.52 -8.87 -15.02
N ILE A 563 2.67 -8.07 -13.96
CA ILE A 563 2.70 -6.61 -14.04
C ILE A 563 3.94 -6.13 -14.80
N PHE A 564 5.11 -6.70 -14.49
CA PHE A 564 6.37 -6.39 -15.16
C PHE A 564 6.25 -6.56 -16.68
N PHE A 565 5.84 -7.74 -17.15
CA PHE A 565 5.77 -8.01 -18.59
C PHE A 565 4.69 -7.17 -19.28
N ASN A 566 3.53 -6.95 -18.65
CA ASN A 566 2.50 -6.07 -19.21
C ASN A 566 3.00 -4.62 -19.35
N THR A 567 3.86 -4.17 -18.42
CA THR A 567 4.44 -2.82 -18.46
C THR A 567 5.56 -2.73 -19.49
N VAL A 568 6.49 -3.69 -19.50
CA VAL A 568 7.69 -3.65 -20.35
C VAL A 568 7.34 -3.69 -21.83
N ILE A 569 6.27 -4.40 -22.21
CA ILE A 569 5.77 -4.47 -23.59
C ILE A 569 5.42 -3.08 -24.14
N ALA A 570 4.96 -2.16 -23.29
CA ALA A 570 4.59 -0.81 -23.73
C ALA A 570 5.79 0.11 -24.01
N ILE A 571 6.97 -0.22 -23.50
CA ILE A 571 8.16 0.66 -23.54
C ILE A 571 9.38 0.04 -24.22
N ALA A 572 9.42 -1.28 -24.38
CA ALA A 572 10.59 -1.99 -24.86
C ALA A 572 10.76 -1.91 -26.38
N ASP A 573 11.99 -1.75 -26.82
CA ASP A 573 12.35 -1.93 -28.23
C ASP A 573 12.55 -3.42 -28.57
N GLN A 574 12.68 -3.72 -29.86
CA GLN A 574 12.85 -5.09 -30.34
C GLN A 574 14.05 -5.81 -29.70
N LYS A 575 15.14 -5.07 -29.44
CA LYS A 575 16.36 -5.63 -28.85
C LYS A 575 16.14 -6.04 -27.40
N LEU A 576 15.51 -5.17 -26.60
CA LEU A 576 15.17 -5.47 -25.22
C LEU A 576 14.19 -6.65 -25.15
N LEU A 577 13.17 -6.68 -26.00
CA LEU A 577 12.23 -7.81 -26.04
C LEU A 577 12.92 -9.14 -26.38
N ALA A 578 13.84 -9.15 -27.34
CA ALA A 578 14.63 -10.34 -27.68
C ALA A 578 15.47 -10.81 -26.49
N HIS A 579 16.13 -9.88 -25.79
CA HIS A 579 16.91 -10.23 -24.61
C HIS A 579 16.06 -10.73 -23.44
N LEU A 580 14.85 -10.18 -23.24
CA LEU A 580 13.92 -10.70 -22.23
C LEU A 580 13.47 -12.13 -22.53
N VAL A 581 13.27 -12.50 -23.81
CA VAL A 581 12.99 -13.88 -24.21
C VAL A 581 14.16 -14.79 -23.86
N GLN A 582 15.40 -14.39 -24.14
CA GLN A 582 16.60 -15.12 -23.75
C GLN A 582 16.62 -15.37 -22.23
N VAL A 583 16.41 -14.32 -21.44
CA VAL A 583 16.36 -14.41 -19.97
C VAL A 583 15.26 -15.38 -19.51
N MET A 584 14.07 -15.38 -20.13
CA MET A 584 12.99 -16.32 -19.78
C MET A 584 13.42 -17.78 -19.99
N LEU A 585 14.11 -18.08 -21.09
CA LEU A 585 14.60 -19.43 -21.41
C LEU A 585 15.71 -19.86 -20.43
N GLU A 586 16.71 -19.01 -20.22
CA GLU A 586 17.84 -19.30 -19.32
C GLU A 586 17.39 -19.47 -17.86
N ARG A 587 16.60 -18.50 -17.36
CA ARG A 587 16.13 -18.49 -15.98
C ARG A 587 15.15 -19.61 -15.69
N SER A 588 14.45 -20.18 -16.69
CA SER A 588 13.57 -21.34 -16.49
C SER A 588 14.29 -22.56 -15.90
N SER A 589 15.61 -22.67 -16.09
CA SER A 589 16.47 -23.74 -15.56
C SER A 589 17.07 -23.42 -14.19
N LEU A 590 17.11 -22.15 -13.80
CA LEU A 590 18.00 -21.66 -12.76
C LEU A 590 17.23 -20.84 -11.73
N LEU A 591 16.27 -21.46 -11.05
CA LEU A 591 15.49 -20.84 -9.98
C LEU A 591 15.83 -21.48 -8.63
N LEU A 592 15.63 -20.75 -7.53
CA LEU A 592 15.74 -21.34 -6.20
C LEU A 592 14.64 -22.41 -6.04
N ASN A 593 15.04 -23.61 -5.62
CA ASN A 593 14.13 -24.74 -5.56
C ASN A 593 13.16 -24.63 -4.36
N ILE A 594 12.01 -23.99 -4.60
CA ILE A 594 10.93 -23.80 -3.62
C ILE A 594 9.68 -24.55 -4.10
N PRO A 595 8.91 -25.21 -3.21
CA PRO A 595 7.69 -25.91 -3.60
C PRO A 595 6.74 -25.03 -4.44
N LYS A 596 6.31 -25.54 -5.59
CA LYS A 596 5.42 -24.89 -6.59
C LYS A 596 5.98 -23.66 -7.30
N TYR A 597 7.02 -23.01 -6.78
CA TYR A 597 7.58 -21.78 -7.35
C TYR A 597 7.97 -21.93 -8.81
N ASN A 598 8.79 -22.95 -9.13
CA ASN A 598 9.24 -23.21 -10.50
C ASN A 598 8.08 -23.36 -11.49
N LYS A 599 7.04 -24.11 -11.11
CA LYS A 599 5.87 -24.35 -11.95
C LYS A 599 5.10 -23.06 -12.24
N GLU A 600 4.88 -22.22 -11.23
CA GLU A 600 4.19 -20.94 -11.41
C GLU A 600 5.02 -19.96 -12.26
N ILE A 601 6.35 -19.94 -12.12
CA ILE A 601 7.22 -19.12 -12.97
C ILE A 601 7.20 -19.61 -14.42
N HIS A 602 7.27 -20.93 -14.65
CA HIS A 602 7.11 -21.51 -16.00
C HIS A 602 5.76 -21.15 -16.62
N ARG A 603 4.69 -21.10 -15.82
CA ARG A 603 3.36 -20.66 -16.27
C ARG A 603 3.34 -19.20 -16.69
N VAL A 604 3.95 -18.32 -15.91
CA VAL A 604 4.05 -16.89 -16.23
C VAL A 604 4.89 -16.69 -17.50
N PHE A 605 6.06 -17.34 -17.57
CA PHE A 605 6.93 -17.25 -18.73
C PHE A 605 6.26 -17.77 -20.00
N SER A 606 5.58 -18.92 -19.93
CA SER A 606 4.91 -19.49 -21.10
C SER A 606 3.80 -18.57 -21.64
N ARG A 607 3.01 -17.95 -20.76
CA ARG A 607 1.98 -16.98 -21.14
C ARG A 607 2.56 -15.75 -21.82
N HIS A 608 3.64 -15.19 -21.26
CA HIS A 608 4.24 -13.97 -21.79
C HIS A 608 5.08 -14.21 -23.03
N LEU A 609 5.71 -15.37 -23.17
CA LEU A 609 6.39 -15.77 -24.40
C LEU A 609 5.41 -15.76 -25.58
N LEU A 610 4.24 -16.36 -25.40
CA LEU A 610 3.18 -16.33 -26.41
C LEU A 610 2.73 -14.91 -26.75
N LEU A 611 2.51 -14.09 -25.73
CA LEU A 611 2.05 -12.71 -25.91
C LEU A 611 3.10 -11.90 -26.70
N LEU A 612 4.37 -11.99 -26.32
CA LEU A 612 5.49 -11.32 -26.96
C LEU A 612 5.62 -11.75 -28.42
N CYS A 613 5.65 -13.05 -28.72
CA CYS A 613 5.77 -13.54 -30.09
C CYS A 613 4.53 -13.25 -30.94
N LYS A 614 3.35 -13.14 -30.33
CA LYS A 614 2.13 -12.72 -31.04
C LYS A 614 2.16 -11.25 -31.44
N LEU A 615 2.66 -10.38 -30.56
CA LEU A 615 2.79 -8.95 -30.85
C LEU A 615 3.96 -8.66 -31.78
N HIS A 616 5.06 -9.42 -31.65
CA HIS A 616 6.29 -9.26 -32.41
C HIS A 616 6.80 -10.60 -32.97
N PRO A 617 6.19 -11.13 -34.05
CA PRO A 617 6.58 -12.43 -34.64
C PRO A 617 8.05 -12.53 -35.06
N SER A 618 8.67 -11.39 -35.42
CA SER A 618 10.09 -11.31 -35.77
C SER A 618 11.03 -11.76 -34.65
N LEU A 619 10.58 -11.71 -33.38
CA LEU A 619 11.35 -12.20 -32.23
C LEU A 619 11.72 -13.69 -32.37
N VAL A 620 10.88 -14.48 -33.03
CA VAL A 620 11.11 -15.92 -33.21
C VAL A 620 12.29 -16.17 -34.16
N VAL A 621 12.48 -15.29 -35.14
CA VAL A 621 13.65 -15.34 -36.03
C VAL A 621 14.87 -14.73 -35.32
N ASP A 622 14.69 -13.64 -34.57
CA ASP A 622 15.78 -12.99 -33.82
C ASP A 622 16.38 -13.90 -32.73
N GLN A 623 15.56 -14.78 -32.13
CA GLN A 623 15.94 -15.70 -31.04
C GLN A 623 15.91 -17.16 -31.47
N SER A 624 16.03 -17.43 -32.78
CA SER A 624 15.84 -18.78 -33.29
C SER A 624 16.89 -19.75 -32.75
N HIS A 625 18.12 -19.30 -32.52
CA HIS A 625 19.18 -20.15 -31.99
C HIS A 625 18.85 -20.62 -30.57
N GLU A 626 18.50 -19.69 -29.69
CA GLU A 626 18.18 -19.91 -28.28
C GLU A 626 16.90 -20.74 -28.13
N LEU A 627 15.88 -20.47 -28.95
CA LEU A 627 14.63 -21.24 -28.96
C LEU A 627 14.87 -22.68 -29.44
N LEU A 628 15.74 -22.88 -30.43
CA LEU A 628 16.07 -24.22 -30.94
C LEU A 628 16.93 -25.01 -29.96
N GLU A 629 17.91 -24.38 -29.32
CA GLU A 629 18.70 -25.00 -28.25
C GLU A 629 17.78 -25.45 -27.11
N PHE A 630 16.86 -24.59 -26.69
CA PHE A 630 15.88 -24.92 -25.67
C PHE A 630 14.94 -26.06 -26.08
N ALA A 631 14.42 -26.02 -27.31
CA ALA A 631 13.50 -27.03 -27.83
C ALA A 631 14.19 -28.38 -28.09
N GLY A 632 15.48 -28.36 -28.43
CA GLY A 632 16.29 -29.55 -28.69
C GLY A 632 16.72 -30.32 -27.43
N ALA A 633 16.71 -29.68 -26.25
CA ALA A 633 17.06 -30.34 -25.00
C ALA A 633 15.90 -31.18 -24.45
N THR A 634 15.98 -32.51 -24.60
CA THR A 634 14.91 -33.46 -24.21
C THR A 634 14.57 -33.43 -22.72
N ALA A 635 15.50 -33.03 -21.85
CA ALA A 635 15.23 -32.81 -20.42
C ALA A 635 14.13 -31.76 -20.17
N ASN A 636 13.98 -30.77 -21.05
CA ASN A 636 12.95 -29.72 -20.92
C ASN A 636 11.53 -30.25 -21.16
N VAL A 637 11.37 -31.35 -21.89
CA VAL A 637 10.07 -32.02 -22.12
C VAL A 637 9.44 -32.45 -20.79
N TYR A 638 10.28 -32.97 -19.89
CA TYR A 638 9.84 -33.53 -18.60
C TYR A 638 9.83 -32.48 -17.49
N SER A 639 10.86 -31.63 -17.44
CA SER A 639 11.05 -30.70 -16.30
C SER A 639 10.35 -29.35 -16.47
N LYS A 640 9.94 -28.99 -17.71
CA LYS A 640 9.47 -27.65 -18.07
C LYS A 640 8.32 -27.68 -19.08
N GLU A 641 7.42 -28.64 -18.90
CA GLU A 641 6.31 -28.95 -19.82
C GLU A 641 5.59 -27.71 -20.37
N GLU A 642 5.18 -26.78 -19.50
CA GLU A 642 4.39 -25.61 -19.89
C GLU A 642 5.15 -24.67 -20.83
N ILE A 643 6.38 -24.28 -20.49
CA ILE A 643 7.18 -23.39 -21.34
C ILE A 643 7.66 -24.12 -22.61
N TYR A 644 8.03 -25.40 -22.50
CA TYR A 644 8.44 -26.21 -23.64
C TYR A 644 7.34 -26.31 -24.71
N THR A 645 6.11 -26.62 -24.29
CA THR A 645 4.94 -26.69 -25.18
C THR A 645 4.77 -25.39 -25.97
N HIS A 646 4.93 -24.24 -25.31
CA HIS A 646 4.75 -22.95 -25.94
C HIS A 646 5.93 -22.53 -26.82
N VAL A 647 7.18 -22.88 -26.47
CA VAL A 647 8.34 -22.69 -27.36
C VAL A 647 8.15 -23.46 -28.67
N VAL A 648 7.79 -24.74 -28.58
CA VAL A 648 7.50 -25.58 -29.76
C VAL A 648 6.35 -25.00 -30.58
N TRP A 649 5.29 -24.55 -29.92
CA TRP A 649 4.15 -23.91 -30.60
C TRP A 649 4.58 -22.64 -31.34
N VAL A 650 5.36 -21.76 -30.70
CA VAL A 650 5.84 -20.48 -31.26
C VAL A 650 6.73 -20.73 -32.48
N LEU A 651 7.66 -21.69 -32.40
CA LEU A 651 8.49 -22.11 -33.53
C LEU A 651 7.62 -22.61 -34.70
N GLY A 652 6.68 -23.51 -34.40
CA GLY A 652 5.74 -24.04 -35.37
C GLY A 652 4.81 -22.97 -35.96
N GLU A 653 4.45 -21.94 -35.22
CA GLU A 653 3.54 -20.87 -35.67
C GLU A 653 4.26 -19.83 -36.53
N TYR A 654 5.36 -19.27 -36.03
CA TYR A 654 5.92 -18.02 -36.56
C TYR A 654 7.18 -18.17 -37.42
N LEU A 655 7.82 -19.35 -37.47
CA LEU A 655 8.87 -19.62 -38.47
C LEU A 655 8.24 -19.78 -39.87
N SER A 656 7.90 -18.64 -40.47
CA SER A 656 7.32 -18.52 -41.78
C SER A 656 7.81 -17.25 -42.47
N GLY A 657 8.08 -17.32 -43.78
CA GLY A 657 8.38 -16.15 -44.60
C GLY A 657 7.24 -15.12 -44.63
N SER A 658 6.01 -15.52 -44.29
CA SER A 658 4.87 -14.61 -44.14
C SER A 658 4.88 -13.80 -42.84
N CYS A 659 5.60 -14.26 -41.82
CA CYS A 659 5.72 -13.58 -40.53
C CYS A 659 6.97 -12.68 -40.50
N ASP A 660 8.08 -13.14 -41.07
CA ASP A 660 9.32 -12.37 -41.19
C ASP A 660 10.05 -12.79 -42.47
N SER A 661 10.41 -11.82 -43.32
CA SER A 661 11.09 -12.07 -44.60
C SER A 661 12.48 -12.68 -44.45
N ARG A 662 13.11 -12.58 -43.27
CA ARG A 662 14.41 -13.19 -42.97
C ARG A 662 14.31 -14.68 -42.68
N CYS A 663 13.09 -15.22 -42.48
CA CYS A 663 12.88 -16.64 -42.26
C CYS A 663 13.27 -17.45 -43.50
N SER A 664 14.41 -18.13 -43.44
CA SER A 664 14.95 -18.93 -44.54
C SER A 664 14.45 -20.37 -44.51
N VAL A 665 14.43 -21.03 -45.68
CA VAL A 665 14.15 -22.46 -45.78
C VAL A 665 15.13 -23.28 -44.94
N MET A 666 16.40 -22.86 -44.88
CA MET A 666 17.42 -23.50 -44.02
C MET A 666 17.04 -23.47 -42.54
N LEU A 667 16.50 -22.34 -42.07
CA LEU A 667 16.05 -22.21 -40.68
C LEU A 667 14.84 -23.11 -40.39
N ILE A 668 13.87 -23.18 -41.32
CA ILE A 668 12.71 -24.07 -41.21
C ILE A 668 13.16 -25.53 -41.14
N THR A 669 14.09 -25.94 -42.03
CA THR A 669 14.63 -27.31 -42.06
C THR A 669 15.39 -27.62 -40.78
N SER A 670 16.26 -26.73 -40.30
CA SER A 670 16.99 -26.92 -39.03
C SER A 670 16.03 -27.08 -37.86
N CYS A 671 14.99 -26.24 -37.77
CA CYS A 671 13.98 -26.37 -36.73
C CYS A 671 13.24 -27.70 -36.80
N PHE A 672 12.82 -28.10 -38.00
CA PHE A 672 12.15 -29.37 -38.22
C PHE A 672 13.02 -30.55 -37.75
N GLU A 673 14.31 -30.56 -38.10
CA GLU A 673 15.24 -31.63 -37.74
C GLU A 673 15.45 -31.73 -36.23
N THR A 674 15.60 -30.58 -35.54
CA THR A 674 15.69 -30.55 -34.08
C THR A 674 14.43 -31.12 -33.42
N LEU A 675 13.24 -30.66 -33.83
CA LEU A 675 11.98 -31.12 -33.25
C LEU A 675 11.68 -32.58 -33.58
N GLU A 676 12.05 -33.04 -34.79
CA GLU A 676 11.90 -34.44 -35.21
C GLU A 676 12.78 -35.36 -34.37
N ALA A 677 14.04 -34.97 -34.12
CA ALA A 677 14.96 -35.72 -33.28
C ALA A 677 14.41 -35.88 -31.85
N VAL A 678 13.92 -34.79 -31.25
CA VAL A 678 13.33 -34.83 -29.90
C VAL A 678 12.07 -35.70 -29.87
N LEU A 679 11.16 -35.52 -30.83
CA LEU A 679 9.93 -36.31 -30.90
C LEU A 679 10.25 -37.80 -31.07
N PHE A 680 11.24 -38.13 -31.90
CA PHE A 680 11.71 -39.51 -32.06
C PHE A 680 12.29 -40.06 -30.75
N GLU A 681 13.17 -39.32 -30.07
CA GLU A 681 13.77 -39.74 -28.79
C GLU A 681 12.69 -40.06 -27.75
N ILE A 682 11.78 -39.13 -27.48
CA ILE A 682 10.76 -39.31 -26.42
C ILE A 682 9.71 -40.38 -26.76
N THR A 683 9.53 -40.74 -28.05
CA THR A 683 8.58 -41.77 -28.49
C THR A 683 9.25 -43.13 -28.81
N SER A 684 10.58 -43.21 -28.74
CA SER A 684 11.34 -44.44 -29.01
C SER A 684 12.05 -45.00 -27.78
N SER A 685 12.31 -44.19 -26.76
CA SER A 685 12.91 -44.61 -25.48
C SER A 685 11.92 -44.56 -24.31
N ALA A 686 12.18 -45.34 -23.27
CA ALA A 686 11.50 -45.19 -21.98
C ALA A 686 11.88 -43.86 -21.30
N PRO A 687 11.00 -43.26 -20.47
CA PRO A 687 11.32 -42.05 -19.73
C PRO A 687 12.59 -42.19 -18.87
N PRO A 688 13.31 -41.09 -18.61
CA PRO A 688 14.45 -41.10 -17.70
C PRO A 688 14.08 -41.66 -16.32
N PRO A 689 15.01 -42.33 -15.61
CA PRO A 689 14.73 -42.89 -14.30
C PRO A 689 14.28 -41.78 -13.31
N GLY A 690 13.06 -41.90 -12.80
CA GLY A 690 12.44 -40.94 -11.88
C GLY A 690 11.61 -39.83 -12.56
N ALA A 691 11.50 -39.82 -13.88
CA ALA A 691 10.62 -38.92 -14.62
C ALA A 691 9.32 -39.63 -15.05
N ASP A 692 8.21 -38.90 -15.02
CA ASP A 692 6.93 -39.37 -15.55
C ASP A 692 6.96 -39.42 -17.10
N CYS A 693 5.96 -40.09 -17.70
CA CYS A 693 5.80 -40.08 -19.15
C CYS A 693 5.62 -38.64 -19.69
N PRO A 694 6.08 -38.33 -20.92
CA PRO A 694 5.82 -37.04 -21.55
C PRO A 694 4.33 -36.72 -21.57
N VAL A 695 3.96 -35.49 -21.23
CA VAL A 695 2.55 -35.10 -21.24
C VAL A 695 2.02 -35.11 -22.68
N PRO A 696 0.82 -35.67 -22.94
CA PRO A 696 0.26 -35.83 -24.30
C PRO A 696 0.19 -34.52 -25.08
N ARG A 697 -0.05 -33.41 -24.37
CA ARG A 697 -0.06 -32.06 -24.94
C ARG A 697 1.28 -31.69 -25.57
N VAL A 698 2.41 -32.10 -24.99
CA VAL A 698 3.74 -31.85 -25.54
C VAL A 698 3.93 -32.61 -26.85
N VAL A 699 3.58 -33.91 -26.86
CA VAL A 699 3.70 -34.78 -28.04
C VAL A 699 2.84 -34.27 -29.20
N THR A 700 1.57 -33.95 -28.93
CA THR A 700 0.66 -33.39 -29.95
C THR A 700 1.09 -32.01 -30.44
N SER A 701 1.73 -31.19 -29.60
CA SER A 701 2.29 -29.88 -29.99
C SER A 701 3.51 -30.03 -30.89
N LEU A 702 4.42 -30.97 -30.59
CA LEU A 702 5.55 -31.33 -31.46
C LEU A 702 5.08 -31.82 -32.83
N MET A 703 4.11 -32.75 -32.86
CA MET A 703 3.52 -33.24 -34.11
C MET A 703 2.88 -32.11 -34.93
N SER A 704 2.17 -31.20 -34.28
CA SER A 704 1.53 -30.06 -34.95
C SER A 704 2.55 -29.05 -35.47
N ALA A 705 3.63 -28.79 -34.73
CA ALA A 705 4.72 -27.91 -35.17
C ALA A 705 5.45 -28.49 -36.38
N LEU A 706 5.79 -29.79 -36.36
CA LEU A 706 6.41 -30.48 -37.50
C LEU A 706 5.52 -30.44 -38.75
N ALA A 707 4.21 -30.68 -38.60
CA ALA A 707 3.27 -30.60 -39.72
C ALA A 707 3.18 -29.17 -40.30
N LYS A 708 3.18 -28.14 -39.44
CA LYS A 708 3.21 -26.72 -39.86
C LYS A 708 4.49 -26.41 -40.64
N LEU A 709 5.66 -26.76 -40.12
CA LEU A 709 6.94 -26.54 -40.79
C LEU A 709 7.02 -27.29 -42.13
N ALA A 710 6.56 -28.54 -42.19
CA ALA A 710 6.51 -29.31 -43.43
C ALA A 710 5.53 -28.73 -44.48
N SER A 711 4.42 -28.13 -44.03
CA SER A 711 3.51 -27.43 -44.96
C SER A 711 4.13 -26.17 -45.59
N ARG A 712 5.22 -25.64 -45.00
CA ARG A 712 5.97 -24.48 -45.51
C ARG A 712 7.18 -24.88 -46.35
N SER A 713 7.71 -26.09 -46.15
CA SER A 713 8.81 -26.66 -46.91
C SER A 713 8.46 -28.10 -47.32
N HIS A 714 7.92 -28.23 -48.54
CA HIS A 714 7.31 -29.48 -49.01
C HIS A 714 8.25 -30.69 -49.03
N ASP A 715 9.57 -30.46 -49.11
CA ASP A 715 10.58 -31.52 -49.06
C ASP A 715 10.59 -32.28 -47.73
N LEU A 716 10.01 -31.69 -46.66
CA LEU A 716 9.91 -32.30 -45.33
C LEU A 716 8.65 -33.15 -45.15
N ILE A 717 7.64 -33.02 -46.03
CA ILE A 717 6.35 -33.74 -45.93
C ILE A 717 6.53 -35.26 -45.87
N PRO A 718 7.39 -35.91 -46.67
CA PRO A 718 7.57 -37.36 -46.61
C PRO A 718 8.08 -37.85 -45.24
N ARG A 719 8.97 -37.07 -44.58
CA ARG A 719 9.57 -37.42 -43.29
C ARG A 719 8.52 -37.44 -42.17
N VAL A 720 7.77 -36.34 -42.02
CA VAL A 720 6.71 -36.25 -41.00
C VAL A 720 5.58 -37.25 -41.29
N SER A 721 5.22 -37.46 -42.56
CA SER A 721 4.18 -38.42 -42.95
C SER A 721 4.54 -39.85 -42.57
N LEU A 722 5.82 -40.22 -42.70
CA LEU A 722 6.32 -41.53 -42.29
C LEU A 722 6.18 -41.71 -40.78
N PHE A 723 6.56 -40.72 -39.98
CA PHE A 723 6.38 -40.77 -38.52
C PHE A 723 4.90 -40.89 -38.13
N LEU A 724 4.04 -40.01 -38.64
CA LEU A 724 2.60 -40.02 -38.33
C LEU A 724 1.92 -41.33 -38.75
N SER A 725 2.36 -41.95 -39.86
CA SER A 725 1.84 -43.25 -40.28
C SER A 725 2.25 -44.40 -39.34
N LYS A 726 3.43 -44.32 -38.72
CA LYS A 726 3.90 -45.32 -37.74
C LYS A 726 3.12 -45.25 -36.44
N LEU A 727 2.72 -44.06 -35.98
CA LEU A 727 1.86 -43.89 -34.79
C LEU A 727 0.57 -44.72 -34.86
N ARG A 728 0.00 -44.89 -36.06
CA ARG A 728 -1.18 -45.73 -36.28
C ARG A 728 -0.97 -47.21 -35.95
N THR A 729 0.26 -47.70 -36.08
CA THR A 729 0.61 -49.08 -35.75
C THR A 729 0.86 -49.28 -34.25
N VAL A 730 1.09 -48.20 -33.50
CA VAL A 730 1.40 -48.23 -32.07
C VAL A 730 0.18 -48.68 -31.25
N THR A 731 -1.03 -48.22 -31.58
CA THR A 731 -2.28 -48.66 -30.90
C THR A 731 -2.62 -50.13 -31.14
N ARG A 732 -2.04 -50.76 -32.16
CA ARG A 732 -2.21 -52.20 -32.44
C ARG A 732 -1.20 -53.07 -31.68
N GLY A 733 -0.16 -52.47 -31.08
CA GLY A 733 0.99 -53.16 -30.48
C GLY A 733 0.93 -53.35 -28.96
N GLY A 734 -0.10 -52.86 -28.27
CA GLY A 734 -0.22 -52.91 -26.81
C GLY A 734 0.30 -51.63 -26.11
N PRO A 735 0.45 -51.65 -24.77
CA PRO A 735 0.87 -50.47 -23.99
C PRO A 735 2.28 -50.02 -24.35
N VAL A 736 2.48 -48.70 -24.38
CA VAL A 736 3.71 -48.07 -24.90
C VAL A 736 4.49 -47.44 -23.75
N ALA A 737 5.81 -47.60 -23.75
CA ALA A 737 6.65 -47.15 -22.63
C ALA A 737 6.62 -45.62 -22.36
N TRP A 738 6.22 -44.82 -23.34
CA TRP A 738 6.16 -43.35 -23.25
C TRP A 738 4.74 -42.79 -23.05
N CYS A 739 3.72 -43.63 -22.96
CA CYS A 739 2.35 -43.20 -22.70
C CYS A 739 1.66 -44.20 -21.77
N SER A 740 1.42 -43.79 -20.53
CA SER A 740 0.82 -44.64 -19.50
C SER A 740 -0.71 -44.76 -19.61
N ASP A 741 -1.38 -43.73 -20.12
CA ASP A 741 -2.84 -43.67 -20.25
C ASP A 741 -3.26 -44.02 -21.70
N GLU A 742 -4.25 -44.90 -21.83
CA GLU A 742 -4.80 -45.32 -23.13
C GLU A 742 -5.64 -44.21 -23.78
N GLU A 743 -6.38 -43.41 -23.01
CA GLU A 743 -7.19 -42.31 -23.55
C GLU A 743 -6.30 -41.24 -24.19
N ASP A 744 -5.22 -40.90 -23.51
CA ASP A 744 -4.19 -40.00 -23.99
C ASP A 744 -3.50 -40.53 -25.26
N LEU A 745 -3.18 -41.82 -25.29
CA LEU A 745 -2.60 -42.46 -26.47
C LEU A 745 -3.56 -42.37 -27.69
N VAL A 746 -4.86 -42.59 -27.46
CA VAL A 746 -5.89 -42.45 -28.49
C VAL A 746 -5.96 -41.01 -29.00
N ALA A 747 -5.91 -40.01 -28.11
CA ALA A 747 -5.91 -38.60 -28.51
C ALA A 747 -4.69 -38.22 -29.36
N ILE A 748 -3.50 -38.69 -28.97
CA ILE A 748 -2.25 -38.48 -29.73
C ILE A 748 -2.36 -39.11 -31.12
N VAL A 749 -2.83 -40.35 -31.21
CA VAL A 749 -2.94 -41.08 -32.49
C VAL A 749 -3.99 -40.46 -33.39
N THR A 750 -5.15 -40.08 -32.84
CA THR A 750 -6.21 -39.37 -33.57
C THR A 750 -5.67 -38.07 -34.17
N ARG A 751 -4.95 -37.28 -33.36
CA ARG A 751 -4.30 -36.06 -33.84
C ARG A 751 -3.27 -36.33 -34.94
N GLY A 752 -2.52 -37.43 -34.82
CA GLY A 752 -1.56 -37.85 -35.84
C GLY A 752 -2.23 -38.23 -37.16
N GLU A 753 -3.36 -38.93 -37.13
CA GLU A 753 -4.14 -39.30 -38.31
C GLU A 753 -4.75 -38.07 -39.00
N GLU A 754 -5.24 -37.08 -38.24
CA GLU A 754 -5.71 -35.79 -38.78
C GLU A 754 -4.59 -35.07 -39.54
N LEU A 755 -3.43 -34.89 -38.90
CA LEU A 755 -2.29 -34.19 -39.51
C LEU A 755 -1.76 -34.93 -40.74
N TRP A 756 -1.67 -36.27 -40.67
CA TRP A 756 -1.24 -37.09 -41.80
C TRP A 756 -2.21 -36.97 -42.98
N SER A 757 -3.52 -36.95 -42.70
CA SER A 757 -4.55 -36.81 -43.73
C SER A 757 -4.50 -35.43 -44.39
N LEU A 758 -4.28 -34.36 -43.62
CA LEU A 758 -4.10 -33.00 -44.14
C LEU A 758 -2.89 -32.89 -45.07
N LEU A 759 -1.74 -33.44 -44.66
CA LEU A 759 -0.48 -33.34 -45.41
C LEU A 759 -0.48 -34.06 -46.77
N LYS A 760 -1.45 -34.93 -47.04
CA LYS A 760 -1.65 -35.53 -48.38
C LYS A 760 -2.03 -34.50 -49.44
N ALA A 761 -2.57 -33.35 -49.02
CA ALA A 761 -2.91 -32.23 -49.89
C ALA A 761 -2.11 -30.98 -49.45
N PRO A 762 -0.85 -30.80 -49.90
CA PRO A 762 0.05 -29.78 -49.39
C PRO A 762 -0.51 -28.35 -49.42
N GLY A 763 -1.20 -27.97 -50.51
CA GLY A 763 -1.83 -26.65 -50.61
C GLY A 763 -2.97 -26.42 -49.60
N VAL A 764 -3.75 -27.47 -49.31
CA VAL A 764 -4.79 -27.42 -48.27
C VAL A 764 -4.14 -27.37 -46.89
N ALA A 765 -3.12 -28.22 -46.65
CA ALA A 765 -2.36 -28.23 -45.40
C ALA A 765 -1.77 -26.86 -45.10
N GLN A 766 -1.15 -26.19 -46.08
CA GLN A 766 -0.59 -24.85 -45.92
C GLN A 766 -1.67 -23.83 -45.54
N SER A 767 -2.84 -23.86 -46.19
CA SER A 767 -3.95 -22.95 -45.87
C SER A 767 -4.61 -23.19 -44.50
N VAL A 768 -4.69 -24.44 -44.05
CA VAL A 768 -5.32 -24.83 -42.78
C VAL A 768 -4.36 -24.68 -41.60
N LEU A 769 -3.10 -25.07 -41.77
CA LEU A 769 -2.09 -25.06 -40.72
C LEU A 769 -1.36 -23.71 -40.62
N THR A 770 -1.37 -22.92 -41.71
CA THR A 770 -0.76 -21.59 -41.79
C THR A 770 -1.72 -20.59 -42.46
N PRO A 771 -2.88 -20.28 -41.85
CA PRO A 771 -3.86 -19.40 -42.46
C PRO A 771 -3.30 -17.98 -42.67
N PRO A 772 -3.52 -17.34 -43.83
CA PRO A 772 -3.06 -15.98 -44.08
C PRO A 772 -3.77 -14.96 -43.17
N GLN A 773 -3.10 -13.88 -42.77
CA GLN A 773 -3.63 -12.82 -41.86
C GLN A 773 -5.05 -12.28 -42.19
N PRO A 774 -5.47 -12.09 -43.46
CA PRO A 774 -6.85 -11.67 -43.76
C PRO A 774 -7.93 -12.73 -43.45
N VAL A 775 -7.56 -13.99 -43.18
CA VAL A 775 -8.49 -15.06 -42.75
C VAL A 775 -8.61 -15.13 -41.22
N THR A 776 -7.61 -14.63 -40.48
CA THR A 776 -7.61 -14.60 -39.01
C THR A 776 -8.20 -13.32 -38.42
N THR A 777 -8.36 -12.28 -39.23
CA THR A 777 -9.30 -11.18 -38.97
C THR A 777 -10.61 -11.50 -39.68
N PRO A 778 -11.78 -11.45 -39.03
CA PRO A 778 -13.03 -11.74 -39.70
C PRO A 778 -13.36 -10.56 -40.64
N GLN A 779 -12.76 -10.54 -41.82
CA GLN A 779 -13.45 -9.95 -42.96
C GLN A 779 -14.55 -10.91 -43.29
N TRP A 780 -15.74 -10.61 -42.78
CA TRP A 780 -16.96 -11.30 -43.16
C TRP A 780 -16.96 -11.42 -44.67
N HIS A 781 -16.89 -12.65 -45.19
CA HIS A 781 -17.32 -12.91 -46.55
C HIS A 781 -18.73 -12.34 -46.65
N GLY A 782 -18.88 -11.28 -47.45
CA GLY A 782 -20.16 -10.66 -47.75
C GLY A 782 -21.00 -11.65 -48.55
N ASP A 783 -21.55 -12.64 -47.87
CA ASP A 783 -22.53 -13.55 -48.44
C ASP A 783 -23.91 -12.91 -48.20
N THR A 784 -24.51 -12.44 -49.30
CA THR A 784 -25.73 -11.63 -49.38
C THR A 784 -27.00 -12.27 -48.78
N ASN A 785 -26.90 -13.46 -48.19
CA ASN A 785 -28.06 -14.26 -47.76
C ASN A 785 -28.18 -14.50 -46.23
N VAL A 786 -27.30 -13.93 -45.38
CA VAL A 786 -27.37 -14.12 -43.91
C VAL A 786 -27.99 -12.91 -43.18
N ALA A 787 -29.02 -12.29 -43.77
CA ALA A 787 -29.76 -11.19 -43.15
C ALA A 787 -30.81 -11.64 -42.10
N MET A 788 -31.09 -12.93 -41.98
CA MET A 788 -32.18 -13.45 -41.15
C MET A 788 -31.96 -13.29 -39.63
N PRO A 789 -30.76 -13.59 -39.06
CA PRO A 789 -30.54 -13.45 -37.63
C PRO A 789 -30.55 -11.99 -37.14
N LEU A 790 -30.09 -11.05 -37.96
CA LEU A 790 -30.08 -9.62 -37.65
C LEU A 790 -31.48 -8.98 -37.84
N GLN A 791 -32.24 -9.40 -38.85
CA GLN A 791 -33.64 -9.00 -39.02
C GLN A 791 -34.52 -9.54 -37.89
N LEU A 792 -34.31 -10.78 -37.45
CA LEU A 792 -34.98 -11.31 -36.27
C LEU A 792 -34.63 -10.52 -35.01
N ARG A 793 -33.37 -10.15 -34.78
CA ARG A 793 -32.97 -9.36 -33.61
C ARG A 793 -33.58 -7.96 -33.60
N ALA A 794 -33.67 -7.31 -34.77
CA ALA A 794 -34.33 -6.02 -34.92
C ALA A 794 -35.85 -6.11 -34.71
N LEU A 795 -36.51 -7.15 -35.23
CA LEU A 795 -37.93 -7.42 -34.99
C LEU A 795 -38.21 -7.74 -33.51
N THR A 796 -37.32 -8.50 -32.86
CA THR A 796 -37.48 -8.87 -31.43
C THR A 796 -37.40 -7.62 -30.53
N ASN A 797 -36.52 -6.67 -30.85
CA ASN A 797 -36.39 -5.41 -30.13
C ASN A 797 -37.55 -4.43 -30.38
N LEU A 798 -38.28 -4.58 -31.49
CA LEU A 798 -39.48 -3.78 -31.80
C LEU A 798 -40.76 -4.37 -31.19
N THR A 799 -40.78 -5.66 -30.83
CA THR A 799 -41.93 -6.32 -30.19
C THR A 799 -41.86 -6.34 -28.67
N HIS A 800 -40.70 -6.02 -28.07
CA HIS A 800 -40.57 -5.84 -26.62
C HIS A 800 -40.53 -4.34 -26.25
N SER A 801 -41.70 -3.71 -26.34
CA SER A 801 -42.01 -2.52 -25.57
C SER A 801 -42.96 -2.90 -24.43
N GLN A 802 -42.40 -3.19 -23.25
CA GLN A 802 -42.91 -2.87 -21.91
C GLN A 802 -41.89 -3.29 -20.86
#